data_AF-A0A432LL26-F1
#
_entry.id   AF-A0A432LL26-F1
#
_cell.length_a   1.000
_cell.length_b   1.000
_cell.length_c   1.000
_cell.angle_alpha   90.00
_cell.angle_beta   90.00
_cell.angle_gamma   90.00
#
_symmetry.space_group_name_H-M   'P 1'
#
loop_
_entity.id
_entity.type
_entity.pdbx_description
1 polymer ?
#
loop_
_entity_poly.entity_id
_entity_poly.type
_entity_poly.pdbx_seq_one_letter_code
_entity_poly.pdbx_strand_id
1 'polypeptide(L)'
;MRKIYMLFVLLMVAITSGAQSSKTVNVTTPGTLGTLLGEDLSEITDLTVTGKMNNTDFMVFSNITNLTNLDLAGVTIVDADGNETGTIPDYSMSLNRTLKKIVMPSSLLKVGERAFFKCKVLEKVIFYEGLQSIGKSAFMSCAVLESVNFPASLEKIDDRAFYKTVIKEFVAPESLKSLGVSSFYGTALTKVSINEKTEKIGESAFGGCVDLASFEVDEKSTNFKVIDGVLLTYDATALVAYPQADPRAKYIIPQTVTTVYMSAFDCAEKLKVLRINNGVATLPVSMCYGAKNLQKIYIPASATLLKAGCLDNCKSLTEVHVRATTPPEAETGAFGVMFPNYKMNLYVPTGHLDKYKEAAEWKDAFLSYNEEDIPQVTMTTSREIGEYISLSIKTEEPLEIIGAEYDSPGAFKITDKNIVIKGAISKLECSSDSLTSLDVSKSPLLEELFCDDNALTELVLGNNSALKTIYCGGNKINNLNLENLPALIDFSCWGNQLEAIDLSHNSELASLVCRDNMIAGTLDLSANAKVREVNCYNNALTAIKLAANSELRHIELQRNNINGENMTAFMEALPTYVAYSADEWDDWFGMNLQGLYLIEKDPTLEQNAATAADIKIAKDKGWPIFAMNIEDYGVVKPTPYDEFVSSVQTINESNAGVSFTVSSSAIEVKGLAGGENVVLYDANARVVGKKQASASAVSFDATGLAKGVYVVSTSAEKRKIVVK
;
A
#
# COMPACT_ATOMS: atom_id res chain seq x y z
N MET A 1 -77.47 41.19 10.39
CA MET A 1 -76.70 40.54 11.47
C MET A 1 -75.26 41.02 11.40
N ARG A 2 -74.75 41.59 12.52
CA ARG A 2 -73.35 41.82 12.95
C ARG A 2 -72.31 42.29 11.89
N LYS A 3 -71.94 43.58 11.85
CA LYS A 3 -70.86 44.24 12.64
C LYS A 3 -69.52 43.49 12.63
N ILE A 4 -68.49 44.10 12.03
CA ILE A 4 -67.24 44.54 12.70
C ILE A 4 -66.59 45.63 11.84
N TYR A 5 -66.33 46.77 12.46
CA TYR A 5 -65.55 47.89 11.98
C TYR A 5 -64.06 47.59 12.15
N MET A 6 -63.20 48.00 11.22
CA MET A 6 -61.89 48.51 11.63
C MET A 6 -61.43 49.64 10.71
N LEU A 7 -61.17 50.76 11.38
CA LEU A 7 -60.73 52.06 10.92
C LEU A 7 -59.36 51.94 10.21
N PHE A 8 -59.24 52.41 8.97
CA PHE A 8 -57.94 52.72 8.37
C PHE A 8 -57.46 54.06 8.91
N VAL A 9 -56.58 54.04 9.91
CA VAL A 9 -55.72 55.17 10.24
C VAL A 9 -54.56 55.14 9.25
N LEU A 10 -54.53 56.13 8.35
CA LEU A 10 -53.40 56.38 7.46
C LEU A 10 -52.23 56.89 8.32
N LEU A 11 -51.47 55.97 8.93
CA LEU A 11 -50.18 56.31 9.52
C LEU A 11 -49.19 56.41 8.35
N MET A 12 -48.88 57.63 7.92
CA MET A 12 -47.64 57.89 7.19
C MET A 12 -46.48 57.48 8.10
N VAL A 13 -46.05 56.22 7.98
CA VAL A 13 -44.71 55.84 8.40
C VAL A 13 -43.79 56.50 7.38
N ALA A 14 -43.23 57.65 7.75
CA ALA A 14 -42.02 58.13 7.12
C ALA A 14 -40.98 57.03 7.32
N ILE A 15 -40.75 56.23 6.28
CA ILE A 15 -39.53 55.44 6.15
C ILE A 15 -38.45 56.50 5.99
N THR A 16 -37.87 56.96 7.09
CA THR A 16 -36.57 57.61 7.06
C THR A 16 -35.61 56.51 6.65
N SER A 17 -35.37 56.35 5.34
CA SER A 17 -34.04 55.97 4.88
C SER A 17 -33.10 56.88 5.67
N GLY A 18 -32.27 56.34 6.56
CA GLY A 18 -31.25 57.16 7.23
C GLY A 18 -30.50 57.88 6.12
N ALA A 19 -30.66 59.20 6.05
CA ALA A 19 -30.14 59.97 4.93
C ALA A 19 -28.63 59.78 4.95
N GLN A 20 -28.10 59.18 3.89
CA GLN A 20 -26.67 59.03 3.70
C GLN A 20 -26.04 60.43 3.74
N SER A 21 -25.24 60.69 4.77
CA SER A 21 -24.61 61.99 5.02
C SER A 21 -23.15 61.88 4.56
N SER A 22 -22.89 62.47 3.40
CA SER A 22 -21.57 62.48 2.78
C SER A 22 -20.88 63.83 2.99
N LYS A 23 -19.63 63.82 3.45
CA LYS A 23 -18.82 65.04 3.62
C LYS A 23 -17.43 64.86 3.02
N THR A 24 -16.89 65.94 2.48
CA THR A 24 -15.48 66.03 2.06
C THR A 24 -14.80 67.11 2.89
N VAL A 25 -13.66 66.77 3.49
CA VAL A 25 -12.90 67.67 4.38
C VAL A 25 -11.43 67.71 3.94
N ASN A 26 -10.88 68.91 3.80
CA ASN A 26 -9.46 69.11 3.55
C ASN A 26 -8.77 69.59 4.83
N VAL A 27 -7.87 68.78 5.39
CA VAL A 27 -7.11 69.10 6.60
C VAL A 27 -5.85 69.88 6.20
N THR A 28 -5.91 71.21 6.29
CA THR A 28 -4.75 72.08 5.98
C THR A 28 -3.78 72.20 7.15
N THR A 29 -4.28 72.00 8.38
CA THR A 29 -3.49 72.05 9.61
C THR A 29 -3.63 70.70 10.32
N PRO A 30 -2.55 69.91 10.47
CA PRO A 30 -2.61 68.62 11.16
C PRO A 30 -3.18 68.74 12.57
N GLY A 31 -4.00 67.77 12.98
CA GLY A 31 -4.66 67.69 14.28
C GLY A 31 -6.02 68.39 14.35
N THR A 32 -6.54 68.93 13.24
CA THR A 32 -7.78 69.73 13.22
C THR A 32 -9.02 69.02 12.66
N LEU A 33 -8.92 67.75 12.22
CA LEU A 33 -10.04 67.02 11.63
C LEU A 33 -11.28 67.00 12.55
N GLY A 34 -11.08 66.77 13.86
CA GLY A 34 -12.18 66.76 14.83
C GLY A 34 -12.93 68.09 14.88
N THR A 35 -12.19 69.20 14.86
CA THR A 35 -12.77 70.56 14.82
C THR A 35 -13.47 70.84 13.50
N LEU A 36 -12.92 70.38 12.37
CA LEU A 36 -13.51 70.55 11.03
C LEU A 36 -14.81 69.74 10.85
N LEU A 37 -14.91 68.60 11.55
CA LEU A 37 -16.12 67.78 11.55
C LEU A 37 -17.18 68.33 12.51
N GLY A 38 -16.79 68.77 13.71
CA GLY A 38 -17.70 69.41 14.66
C GLY A 38 -18.90 68.52 15.00
N GLU A 39 -20.11 69.07 14.85
CA GLU A 39 -21.37 68.37 15.15
C GLU A 39 -21.63 67.18 14.20
N ASP A 40 -21.06 67.20 12.99
CA ASP A 40 -21.24 66.15 11.98
C ASP A 40 -20.64 64.79 12.40
N LEU A 41 -19.78 64.76 13.43
CA LEU A 41 -19.20 63.51 13.99
C LEU A 41 -20.27 62.48 14.36
N SER A 42 -21.46 62.93 14.74
CA SER A 42 -22.57 62.07 15.16
C SER A 42 -23.47 61.62 14.02
N GLU A 43 -23.40 62.26 12.85
CA GLU A 43 -24.33 62.04 11.75
C GLU A 43 -23.67 61.43 10.52
N ILE A 44 -22.38 61.69 10.29
CA ILE A 44 -21.68 61.36 9.04
C ILE A 44 -21.58 59.85 8.76
N THR A 45 -22.00 59.43 7.56
CA THR A 45 -21.91 58.05 7.09
C THR A 45 -20.82 57.84 6.05
N ASP A 46 -20.50 58.87 5.25
CA ASP A 46 -19.43 58.82 4.24
C ASP A 46 -18.52 60.03 4.37
N LEU A 47 -17.22 59.76 4.52
CA LEU A 47 -16.23 60.82 4.71
C LEU A 47 -15.11 60.66 3.69
N THR A 48 -14.85 61.72 2.93
CA THR A 48 -13.62 61.87 2.16
C THR A 48 -12.72 62.88 2.86
N VAL A 49 -11.48 62.50 3.15
CA VAL A 49 -10.48 63.40 3.75
C VAL A 49 -9.32 63.59 2.77
N THR A 50 -8.85 64.83 2.64
CA THR A 50 -7.63 65.18 1.91
C THR A 50 -6.73 66.06 2.78
N GLY A 51 -5.50 66.30 2.34
CA GLY A 51 -4.57 67.20 3.04
C GLY A 51 -3.67 66.46 4.01
N LYS A 52 -3.17 67.16 5.04
CA LYS A 52 -2.16 66.63 5.97
C LYS A 52 -2.79 66.19 7.29
N MET A 53 -2.69 64.91 7.61
CA MET A 53 -3.20 64.36 8.87
C MET A 53 -2.07 63.85 9.76
N ASN A 54 -2.19 64.09 11.07
CA ASN A 54 -1.31 63.49 12.08
C ASN A 54 -2.07 62.51 12.98
N ASN A 55 -1.39 61.97 14.00
CA ASN A 55 -1.98 61.01 14.93
C ASN A 55 -3.28 61.49 15.58
N THR A 56 -3.38 62.77 15.93
CA THR A 56 -4.57 63.35 16.56
C THR A 56 -5.78 63.28 15.62
N ASP A 57 -5.59 63.48 14.32
CA ASP A 57 -6.68 63.36 13.33
C ASP A 57 -7.16 61.92 13.20
N PHE A 58 -6.25 60.95 13.16
CA PHE A 58 -6.61 59.53 13.04
C PHE A 58 -7.43 59.02 14.22
N MET A 59 -7.15 59.52 15.44
CA MET A 59 -7.93 59.17 16.62
C MET A 59 -9.39 59.64 16.56
N VAL A 60 -9.72 60.63 15.73
CA VAL A 60 -11.09 61.13 15.55
C VAL A 60 -12.02 60.03 15.03
N PHE A 61 -11.54 59.11 14.20
CA PHE A 61 -12.38 58.06 13.61
C PHE A 61 -12.95 57.08 14.64
N SER A 62 -12.31 56.94 15.80
CA SER A 62 -12.86 56.17 16.92
C SER A 62 -14.13 56.80 17.53
N ASN A 63 -14.33 58.11 17.33
CA ASN A 63 -15.47 58.87 17.84
C ASN A 63 -16.62 58.99 16.83
N ILE A 64 -16.41 58.64 15.56
CA ILE A 64 -17.46 58.72 14.53
C ILE A 64 -18.30 57.44 14.58
N THR A 65 -19.51 57.55 15.11
CA THR A 65 -20.34 56.38 15.44
C THR A 65 -21.07 55.79 14.24
N ASN A 66 -21.28 56.55 13.17
CA ASN A 66 -22.09 56.14 12.01
C ASN A 66 -21.29 55.97 10.70
N LEU A 67 -19.96 56.13 10.75
CA LEU A 67 -19.11 56.10 9.55
C LEU A 67 -19.13 54.72 8.87
N THR A 68 -19.58 54.67 7.63
CA THR A 68 -19.65 53.44 6.83
C THR A 68 -18.60 53.39 5.73
N ASN A 69 -18.30 54.52 5.07
CA ASN A 69 -17.25 54.61 4.05
C ASN A 69 -16.28 55.74 4.37
N LEU A 70 -14.99 55.43 4.33
CA LEU A 70 -13.91 56.39 4.54
C LEU A 70 -12.98 56.40 3.33
N ASP A 71 -12.80 57.55 2.71
CA ASP A 71 -11.84 57.75 1.63
C ASP A 71 -10.72 58.69 2.09
N LEU A 72 -9.51 58.16 2.17
CA LEU A 72 -8.31 58.89 2.55
C LEU A 72 -7.32 59.04 1.40
N ALA A 73 -7.70 58.77 0.15
CA ALA A 73 -6.76 58.69 -0.97
C ALA A 73 -5.88 59.94 -1.11
N GLY A 74 -6.45 61.13 -0.86
CA GLY A 74 -5.76 62.42 -0.92
C GLY A 74 -5.08 62.88 0.38
N VAL A 75 -4.90 62.00 1.36
CA VAL A 75 -4.22 62.30 2.62
C VAL A 75 -2.72 62.08 2.50
N THR A 76 -1.94 62.99 3.08
CA THR A 76 -0.53 62.81 3.43
C THR A 76 -0.41 62.67 4.94
N ILE A 77 0.16 61.57 5.42
CA ILE A 77 0.34 61.32 6.85
C ILE A 77 1.61 62.00 7.32
N VAL A 78 1.51 62.86 8.35
CA VAL A 78 2.63 63.61 8.91
C VAL A 78 2.80 63.41 10.42
N ASP A 79 3.98 63.70 10.96
CA ASP A 79 4.24 63.77 12.40
C ASP A 79 3.78 65.12 12.99
N ALA A 80 4.13 65.37 14.26
CA ALA A 80 3.79 66.62 14.95
C ALA A 80 4.52 67.86 14.37
N ASP A 81 5.66 67.64 13.73
CA ASP A 81 6.49 68.69 13.10
C ASP A 81 6.11 68.90 11.61
N GLY A 82 5.18 68.10 11.08
CA GLY A 82 4.70 68.19 9.70
C GLY A 82 5.52 67.40 8.68
N ASN A 83 6.47 66.56 9.12
CA ASN A 83 7.25 65.69 8.25
C ASN A 83 6.41 64.47 7.84
N GLU A 84 6.53 64.04 6.59
CA GLU A 84 5.79 62.89 6.09
C GLU A 84 6.27 61.59 6.74
N THR A 85 5.33 60.81 7.30
CA THR A 85 5.62 59.53 7.95
C THR A 85 5.08 58.34 7.17
N GLY A 86 4.02 58.56 6.37
CA GLY A 86 3.33 57.51 5.64
C GLY A 86 2.85 56.36 6.52
N THR A 87 2.58 56.59 7.82
CA THR A 87 2.24 55.52 8.77
C THR A 87 0.87 55.75 9.39
N ILE A 88 -0.08 54.83 9.16
CA ILE A 88 -1.33 54.82 9.95
C ILE A 88 -0.97 54.48 11.40
N PRO A 89 -1.37 55.29 12.39
CA PRO A 89 -1.00 55.03 13.78
C PRO A 89 -1.62 53.74 14.33
N ASP A 90 -0.92 53.16 15.31
CA ASP A 90 -1.40 52.00 16.06
C ASP A 90 -2.76 52.28 16.69
N TYR A 91 -3.63 51.27 16.74
CA TYR A 91 -4.97 51.32 17.35
C TYR A 91 -5.95 52.38 16.81
N SER A 92 -5.57 53.20 15.83
CA SER A 92 -6.30 54.41 15.40
C SER A 92 -7.78 54.20 15.05
N MET A 93 -8.14 53.06 14.48
CA MET A 93 -9.52 52.69 14.12
C MET A 93 -9.94 51.34 14.72
N SER A 94 -9.26 50.91 15.79
CA SER A 94 -9.55 49.66 16.49
C SER A 94 -10.98 49.64 17.02
N LEU A 95 -11.63 48.47 16.95
CA LEU A 95 -12.99 48.20 17.42
C LEU A 95 -14.08 49.03 16.72
N ASN A 96 -13.79 49.66 15.57
CA ASN A 96 -14.81 50.38 14.81
C ASN A 96 -15.94 49.43 14.37
N ARG A 97 -17.19 49.80 14.67
CA ARG A 97 -18.37 48.92 14.53
C ARG A 97 -19.23 49.25 13.32
N THR A 98 -18.89 50.27 12.55
CA THR A 98 -19.73 50.80 11.47
C THR A 98 -18.99 50.91 10.13
N LEU A 99 -17.67 51.04 10.15
CA LEU A 99 -16.84 51.20 8.96
C LEU A 99 -16.84 49.92 8.13
N LYS A 100 -17.44 49.99 6.95
CA LYS A 100 -17.53 48.90 5.97
C LYS A 100 -16.45 48.97 4.91
N LYS A 101 -16.06 50.17 4.50
CA LYS A 101 -15.07 50.37 3.44
C LYS A 101 -14.10 51.47 3.80
N ILE A 102 -12.81 51.22 3.55
CA ILE A 102 -11.78 52.24 3.62
C ILE A 102 -10.92 52.26 2.36
N VAL A 103 -10.67 53.46 1.82
CA VAL A 103 -9.62 53.74 0.83
C VAL A 103 -8.46 54.38 1.56
N MET A 104 -7.29 53.76 1.53
CA MET A 104 -6.12 54.23 2.24
C MET A 104 -5.44 55.40 1.54
N PRO A 105 -4.62 56.19 2.24
CA PRO A 105 -3.80 57.23 1.64
C PRO A 105 -2.89 56.70 0.54
N SER A 106 -2.75 57.43 -0.58
CA SER A 106 -1.79 57.06 -1.63
C SER A 106 -0.33 57.24 -1.18
N SER A 107 -0.08 58.02 -0.13
CA SER A 107 1.24 58.20 0.49
C SER A 107 1.53 57.15 1.59
N LEU A 108 0.70 56.12 1.72
CA LEU A 108 0.82 55.14 2.80
C LEU A 108 2.00 54.21 2.58
N LEU A 109 2.93 54.19 3.54
CA LEU A 109 4.05 53.25 3.61
C LEU A 109 3.76 52.10 4.58
N LYS A 110 3.08 52.36 5.71
CA LYS A 110 2.91 51.37 6.80
C LYS A 110 1.55 51.44 7.48
N VAL A 111 0.95 50.29 7.76
CA VAL A 111 -0.21 50.17 8.66
C VAL A 111 0.28 49.80 10.06
N GLY A 112 -0.08 50.60 11.08
CA GLY A 112 0.29 50.37 12.48
C GLY A 112 -0.30 49.10 13.11
N GLU A 113 0.25 48.72 14.25
CA GLU A 113 -0.22 47.60 15.06
C GLU A 113 -1.69 47.82 15.49
N ARG A 114 -2.53 46.80 15.27
CA ARG A 114 -3.96 46.82 15.64
C ARG A 114 -4.76 48.00 15.09
N ALA A 115 -4.30 48.67 14.03
CA ALA A 115 -4.97 49.85 13.47
C ALA A 115 -6.47 49.65 13.18
N PHE A 116 -6.88 48.46 12.73
CA PHE A 116 -8.26 48.06 12.47
C PHE A 116 -8.69 46.82 13.27
N PHE A 117 -8.05 46.55 14.40
CA PHE A 117 -8.32 45.36 15.21
C PHE A 117 -9.81 45.24 15.56
N LYS A 118 -10.41 44.08 15.27
CA LYS A 118 -11.84 43.79 15.53
C LYS A 118 -12.82 44.80 14.88
N CYS A 119 -12.50 45.36 13.71
CA CYS A 119 -13.50 46.05 12.88
C CYS A 119 -14.43 45.03 12.22
N LYS A 120 -15.41 44.54 12.98
CA LYS A 120 -16.20 43.34 12.61
C LYS A 120 -17.10 43.50 11.39
N VAL A 121 -17.35 44.72 10.95
CA VAL A 121 -18.20 45.03 9.78
C VAL A 121 -17.39 45.56 8.60
N LEU A 122 -16.05 45.62 8.71
CA LEU A 122 -15.18 46.06 7.63
C LEU A 122 -15.16 44.99 6.53
N GLU A 123 -15.73 45.33 5.38
CA GLU A 123 -15.91 44.45 4.22
C GLU A 123 -14.75 44.64 3.21
N LYS A 124 -14.25 45.87 3.07
CA LYS A 124 -13.28 46.24 2.02
C LYS A 124 -12.21 47.24 2.46
N VAL A 125 -10.96 46.95 2.10
CA VAL A 125 -9.80 47.83 2.27
C VAL A 125 -9.12 48.01 0.91
N ILE A 126 -8.87 49.25 0.51
CA ILE A 126 -8.15 49.57 -0.72
C ILE A 126 -6.80 50.21 -0.38
N PHE A 127 -5.71 49.55 -0.76
CA PHE A 127 -4.34 50.04 -0.68
C PHE A 127 -3.85 50.58 -2.04
N TYR A 128 -2.81 51.42 -2.02
CA TYR A 128 -2.11 51.88 -3.22
C TYR A 128 -0.68 51.33 -3.26
N GLU A 129 -0.04 51.43 -4.42
CA GLU A 129 1.40 51.18 -4.56
C GLU A 129 2.21 52.13 -3.67
N GLY A 130 3.28 51.61 -3.08
CA GLY A 130 4.10 52.30 -2.09
C GLY A 130 3.95 51.74 -0.67
N LEU A 131 2.87 51.01 -0.37
CA LEU A 131 2.72 50.30 0.91
C LEU A 131 3.83 49.24 1.05
N GLN A 132 4.58 49.31 2.14
CA GLN A 132 5.71 48.42 2.45
C GLN A 132 5.38 47.37 3.52
N SER A 133 4.56 47.71 4.52
CA SER A 133 4.26 46.77 5.60
C SER A 133 2.88 46.91 6.23
N ILE A 134 2.29 45.76 6.58
CA ILE A 134 1.07 45.66 7.38
C ILE A 134 1.42 45.16 8.78
N GLY A 135 1.13 45.97 9.79
CA GLY A 135 1.52 45.76 11.17
C GLY A 135 0.80 44.60 11.87
N LYS A 136 1.34 44.26 13.04
CA LYS A 136 0.87 43.15 13.87
C LYS A 136 -0.61 43.31 14.19
N SER A 137 -1.38 42.25 13.96
CA SER A 137 -2.83 42.21 14.26
C SER A 137 -3.64 43.36 13.63
N ALA A 138 -3.14 44.02 12.58
CA ALA A 138 -3.75 45.23 12.01
C ALA A 138 -5.22 45.03 11.65
N PHE A 139 -5.59 43.90 11.04
CA PHE A 139 -6.96 43.52 10.66
C PHE A 139 -7.45 42.26 11.40
N MET A 140 -6.83 41.90 12.53
CA MET A 140 -7.23 40.70 13.27
C MET A 140 -8.70 40.79 13.69
N SER A 141 -9.46 39.74 13.39
CA SER A 141 -10.89 39.59 13.66
C SER A 141 -11.79 40.63 12.97
N CYS A 142 -11.38 41.16 11.82
CA CYS A 142 -12.29 41.80 10.86
C CYS A 142 -13.10 40.71 10.14
N ALA A 143 -14.11 40.18 10.85
CA ALA A 143 -14.75 38.90 10.53
C ALA A 143 -15.52 38.86 9.19
N VAL A 144 -15.73 40.00 8.54
CA VAL A 144 -16.39 40.08 7.22
C VAL A 144 -15.47 40.70 6.15
N LEU A 145 -14.18 40.92 6.47
CA LEU A 145 -13.23 41.47 5.52
C LEU A 145 -12.91 40.43 4.44
N GLU A 146 -13.48 40.64 3.25
CA GLU A 146 -13.33 39.76 2.09
C GLU A 146 -12.48 40.38 0.98
N SER A 147 -12.43 41.71 0.88
CA SER A 147 -11.78 42.41 -0.23
C SER A 147 -10.62 43.27 0.26
N VAL A 148 -9.39 42.82 -0.04
CA VAL A 148 -8.14 43.54 0.19
C VAL A 148 -7.28 43.39 -1.07
N ASN A 149 -6.79 44.48 -1.64
CA ASN A 149 -5.75 44.40 -2.66
C ASN A 149 -4.37 44.43 -1.99
N PHE A 150 -3.48 43.53 -2.41
CA PHE A 150 -2.09 43.50 -1.93
C PHE A 150 -1.19 44.12 -3.02
N PRO A 151 -0.68 45.35 -2.83
CA PRO A 151 0.11 46.05 -3.86
C PRO A 151 1.48 45.41 -4.04
N ALA A 152 2.08 45.56 -5.23
CA ALA A 152 3.35 44.93 -5.60
C ALA A 152 4.52 45.36 -4.71
N SER A 153 4.46 46.57 -4.15
CA SER A 153 5.45 47.12 -3.21
C SER A 153 5.43 46.48 -1.81
N LEU A 154 4.41 45.69 -1.45
CA LEU A 154 4.26 45.18 -0.09
C LEU A 154 5.35 44.16 0.24
N GLU A 155 6.20 44.46 1.24
CA GLU A 155 7.34 43.63 1.63
C GLU A 155 7.05 42.73 2.83
N LYS A 156 6.15 43.14 3.73
CA LYS A 156 5.93 42.43 5.00
C LYS A 156 4.48 42.46 5.46
N ILE A 157 3.97 41.29 5.86
CA ILE A 157 2.73 41.12 6.61
C ILE A 157 3.07 40.53 7.97
N ASP A 158 2.83 41.27 9.05
CA ASP A 158 3.26 40.88 10.40
C ASP A 158 2.30 39.89 11.09
N ASP A 159 2.66 39.47 12.30
CA ASP A 159 1.94 38.46 13.08
C ASP A 159 0.45 38.77 13.21
N ARG A 160 -0.39 37.76 12.93
CA ARG A 160 -1.86 37.84 13.04
C ARG A 160 -2.51 38.97 12.24
N ALA A 161 -1.84 39.58 11.27
CA ALA A 161 -2.35 40.75 10.55
C ALA A 161 -3.78 40.56 10.00
N PHE A 162 -4.11 39.39 9.44
CA PHE A 162 -5.42 39.03 8.89
C PHE A 162 -6.07 37.83 9.61
N TYR A 163 -5.66 37.57 10.85
CA TYR A 163 -6.20 36.47 11.67
C TYR A 163 -7.73 36.56 11.79
N LYS A 164 -8.46 35.49 11.45
CA LYS A 164 -9.94 35.42 11.44
C LYS A 164 -10.60 36.52 10.60
N THR A 165 -10.17 36.66 9.36
CA THR A 165 -10.87 37.39 8.28
C THR A 165 -11.53 36.40 7.32
N VAL A 166 -12.16 36.86 6.23
CA VAL A 166 -12.82 35.99 5.24
C VAL A 166 -12.27 36.19 3.83
N ILE A 167 -11.01 36.62 3.73
CA ILE A 167 -10.26 36.71 2.47
C ILE A 167 -10.19 35.32 1.84
N LYS A 168 -10.57 35.22 0.56
CA LYS A 168 -10.71 33.94 -0.17
C LYS A 168 -9.48 33.51 -0.95
N GLU A 169 -8.66 34.46 -1.36
CA GLU A 169 -7.47 34.20 -2.15
C GLU A 169 -6.34 35.11 -1.68
N PHE A 170 -5.12 34.56 -1.66
CA PHE A 170 -3.91 35.31 -1.38
C PHE A 170 -2.86 34.97 -2.41
N VAL A 171 -2.51 35.97 -3.21
CA VAL A 171 -1.35 35.94 -4.11
C VAL A 171 -0.30 36.85 -3.50
N ALA A 172 0.83 36.27 -3.09
CA ALA A 172 1.93 37.03 -2.51
C ALA A 172 2.41 38.09 -3.53
N PRO A 173 2.37 39.39 -3.20
CA PRO A 173 2.80 40.44 -4.11
C PRO A 173 4.30 40.37 -4.39
N GLU A 174 4.76 40.89 -5.53
CA GLU A 174 6.12 40.68 -6.05
C GLU A 174 7.28 40.99 -5.09
N SER A 175 7.08 41.94 -4.16
CA SER A 175 8.13 42.35 -3.20
C SER A 175 8.02 41.68 -1.84
N LEU A 176 7.01 40.81 -1.61
CA LEU A 176 6.77 40.22 -0.30
C LEU A 176 7.93 39.30 0.10
N LYS A 177 8.57 39.63 1.23
CA LYS A 177 9.66 38.87 1.83
C LYS A 177 9.21 38.01 3.00
N SER A 178 8.21 38.47 3.77
CA SER A 178 7.83 37.75 4.99
C SER A 178 6.35 37.81 5.34
N LEU A 179 5.86 36.65 5.82
CA LEU A 179 4.58 36.45 6.47
C LEU A 179 4.81 36.12 7.95
N GLY A 180 4.14 36.84 8.84
CA GLY A 180 4.23 36.64 10.29
C GLY A 180 3.48 35.40 10.78
N VAL A 181 3.72 35.07 12.05
CA VAL A 181 3.07 33.96 12.77
C VAL A 181 1.56 34.17 12.76
N SER A 182 0.83 33.14 12.34
CA SER A 182 -0.64 33.17 12.25
C SER A 182 -1.23 34.33 11.42
N SER A 183 -0.46 34.89 10.48
CA SER A 183 -0.85 36.07 9.69
C SER A 183 -2.21 35.92 8.99
N PHE A 184 -2.53 34.73 8.47
CA PHE A 184 -3.80 34.38 7.83
C PHE A 184 -4.54 33.23 8.55
N TYR A 185 -4.26 32.99 9.83
CA TYR A 185 -4.88 31.88 10.55
C TYR A 185 -6.41 32.07 10.63
N GLY A 186 -7.15 30.99 10.36
CA GLY A 186 -8.61 30.97 10.44
C GLY A 186 -9.29 31.85 9.40
N THR A 187 -8.67 32.07 8.25
CA THR A 187 -9.25 32.79 7.11
C THR A 187 -10.00 31.86 6.17
N ALA A 188 -10.76 32.42 5.22
CA ALA A 188 -11.51 31.65 4.23
C ALA A 188 -10.70 31.37 2.94
N LEU A 189 -9.37 31.34 3.06
CA LEU A 189 -8.48 31.13 1.91
C LEU A 189 -8.78 29.77 1.27
N THR A 190 -8.98 29.77 -0.03
CA THR A 190 -9.14 28.57 -0.86
C THR A 190 -7.85 28.20 -1.59
N LYS A 191 -7.02 29.22 -1.85
CA LYS A 191 -5.75 29.12 -2.56
C LYS A 191 -4.75 30.13 -2.03
N VAL A 192 -3.48 29.71 -1.96
CA VAL A 192 -2.33 30.55 -1.61
C VAL A 192 -1.25 30.41 -2.69
N SER A 193 -0.79 31.52 -3.25
CA SER A 193 0.36 31.56 -4.16
C SER A 193 1.52 32.32 -3.50
N ILE A 194 2.69 31.70 -3.45
CA ILE A 194 3.93 32.24 -2.88
C ILE A 194 4.87 32.69 -3.99
N ASN A 195 5.45 33.88 -3.86
CA ASN A 195 6.36 34.45 -4.86
C ASN A 195 7.81 33.92 -4.72
N GLU A 196 8.69 34.29 -5.67
CA GLU A 196 10.11 33.91 -5.64
C GLU A 196 10.92 34.54 -4.48
N LYS A 197 10.50 35.70 -3.96
CA LYS A 197 11.23 36.50 -2.96
C LYS A 197 10.82 36.24 -1.51
N THR A 198 9.87 35.34 -1.27
CA THR A 198 9.39 35.04 0.08
C THR A 198 10.49 34.27 0.80
N GLU A 199 11.07 34.90 1.82
CA GLU A 199 12.16 34.38 2.62
C GLU A 199 11.65 33.66 3.87
N LYS A 200 10.51 34.10 4.42
CA LYS A 200 9.99 33.58 5.69
C LYS A 200 8.47 33.49 5.71
N ILE A 201 7.99 32.32 6.11
CA ILE A 201 6.59 32.09 6.49
C ILE A 201 6.58 31.69 7.96
N GLY A 202 5.92 32.49 8.79
CA GLY A 202 5.78 32.22 10.22
C GLY A 202 4.90 31.01 10.49
N GLU A 203 5.13 30.34 11.61
CA GLU A 203 4.34 29.17 11.98
C GLU A 203 2.84 29.49 12.08
N SER A 204 2.02 28.49 11.75
CA SER A 204 0.56 28.60 11.71
C SER A 204 0.03 29.73 10.80
N ALA A 205 0.82 30.30 9.89
CA ALA A 205 0.40 31.39 9.00
C ALA A 205 -0.93 31.09 8.31
N PHE A 206 -1.15 29.83 7.91
CA PHE A 206 -2.36 29.35 7.23
C PHE A 206 -3.18 28.33 8.06
N GLY A 207 -2.88 28.17 9.36
CA GLY A 207 -3.61 27.22 10.21
C GLY A 207 -5.10 27.56 10.29
N GLY A 208 -5.97 26.55 10.35
CA GLY A 208 -7.41 26.76 10.49
C GLY A 208 -8.12 27.36 9.25
N CYS A 209 -7.43 27.48 8.10
CA CYS A 209 -8.07 27.90 6.83
C CYS A 209 -8.84 26.73 6.23
N VAL A 210 -10.03 26.44 6.75
CA VAL A 210 -10.79 25.19 6.49
C VAL A 210 -11.08 24.91 5.02
N ASP A 211 -11.11 25.94 4.17
CA ASP A 211 -11.41 25.85 2.74
C ASP A 211 -10.14 25.79 1.86
N LEU A 212 -8.94 25.81 2.45
CA LEU A 212 -7.67 25.89 1.73
C LEU A 212 -7.36 24.57 1.03
N ALA A 213 -7.51 24.57 -0.30
CA ALA A 213 -7.40 23.37 -1.12
C ALA A 213 -6.02 23.20 -1.76
N SER A 214 -5.26 24.28 -1.96
CA SER A 214 -4.00 24.21 -2.69
C SER A 214 -3.02 25.33 -2.38
N PHE A 215 -1.73 24.99 -2.46
CA PHE A 215 -0.62 25.92 -2.51
C PHE A 215 -0.01 25.95 -3.91
N GLU A 216 0.46 27.12 -4.33
CA GLU A 216 1.35 27.32 -5.46
C GLU A 216 2.59 28.08 -5.00
N VAL A 217 3.74 27.74 -5.56
CA VAL A 217 5.00 28.41 -5.29
C VAL A 217 5.65 28.72 -6.64
N ASP A 218 6.12 29.95 -6.81
CA ASP A 218 6.88 30.37 -7.99
C ASP A 218 8.07 29.40 -8.23
N GLU A 219 8.26 28.99 -9.48
CA GLU A 219 9.32 28.04 -9.87
C GLU A 219 10.73 28.52 -9.55
N LYS A 220 10.93 29.84 -9.39
CA LYS A 220 12.20 30.46 -9.01
C LYS A 220 12.40 30.58 -7.50
N SER A 221 11.41 30.19 -6.70
CA SER A 221 11.54 30.23 -5.24
C SER A 221 12.69 29.32 -4.77
N THR A 222 13.58 29.88 -3.96
CA THR A 222 14.71 29.13 -3.38
C THR A 222 14.48 28.72 -1.93
N ASN A 223 13.34 29.11 -1.32
CA ASN A 223 13.06 28.89 0.11
C ASN A 223 11.90 27.93 0.34
N PHE A 224 10.96 27.84 -0.59
CA PHE A 224 9.76 26.99 -0.46
C PHE A 224 9.51 26.20 -1.73
N LYS A 225 8.76 25.10 -1.60
CA LYS A 225 8.25 24.31 -2.72
C LYS A 225 7.00 23.54 -2.30
N VAL A 226 6.29 23.01 -3.29
CA VAL A 226 5.16 22.11 -3.07
C VAL A 226 5.57 20.69 -3.41
N ILE A 227 5.40 19.76 -2.48
CA ILE A 227 5.52 18.31 -2.73
C ILE A 227 4.17 17.69 -2.42
N ASP A 228 3.60 16.98 -3.39
CA ASP A 228 2.33 16.27 -3.22
C ASP A 228 1.21 17.15 -2.63
N GLY A 229 1.10 18.38 -3.15
CA GLY A 229 0.12 19.40 -2.73
C GLY A 229 0.42 20.14 -1.42
N VAL A 230 1.44 19.72 -0.65
CA VAL A 230 1.78 20.28 0.66
C VAL A 230 2.91 21.31 0.53
N LEU A 231 2.87 22.38 1.32
CA LEU A 231 3.90 23.42 1.34
C LEU A 231 5.05 23.01 2.28
N LEU A 232 6.27 22.94 1.72
CA LEU A 232 7.50 22.64 2.45
C LEU A 232 8.56 23.72 2.22
N THR A 233 9.63 23.69 3.03
CA THR A 233 10.88 24.35 2.68
C THR A 233 11.51 23.74 1.42
N TYR A 234 12.36 24.49 0.74
CA TYR A 234 12.96 24.07 -0.53
C TYR A 234 13.82 22.79 -0.42
N ASP A 235 14.45 22.56 0.73
CA ASP A 235 15.20 21.33 1.04
C ASP A 235 14.29 20.16 1.49
N ALA A 236 12.97 20.38 1.62
CA ALA A 236 11.98 19.44 2.13
C ALA A 236 12.24 18.92 3.56
N THR A 237 12.93 19.69 4.40
CA THR A 237 13.19 19.33 5.80
C THR A 237 12.12 19.84 6.77
N ALA A 238 11.36 20.87 6.40
CA ALA A 238 10.25 21.36 7.19
C ALA A 238 8.91 21.35 6.42
N LEU A 239 7.89 20.76 7.03
CA LEU A 239 6.49 20.85 6.59
C LEU A 239 5.88 22.13 7.15
N VAL A 240 5.64 23.11 6.28
CA VAL A 240 5.23 24.47 6.63
C VAL A 240 3.71 24.54 6.85
N ALA A 241 2.93 23.98 5.91
CA ALA A 241 1.47 23.93 6.01
C ALA A 241 0.87 22.84 5.12
N TYR A 242 -0.12 22.12 5.65
CA TYR A 242 -0.98 21.21 4.91
C TYR A 242 -2.26 21.95 4.44
N PRO A 243 -2.73 21.75 3.19
CA PRO A 243 -3.99 22.32 2.72
C PRO A 243 -5.19 21.64 3.41
N GLN A 244 -5.89 22.36 4.28
CA GLN A 244 -6.96 21.79 5.13
C GLN A 244 -8.12 21.15 4.37
N ALA A 245 -8.43 21.64 3.18
CA ALA A 245 -9.50 21.13 2.32
C ALA A 245 -9.05 20.02 1.36
N ASP A 246 -7.80 19.57 1.45
CA ASP A 246 -7.28 18.46 0.65
C ASP A 246 -8.18 17.22 0.78
N PRO A 247 -8.61 16.59 -0.34
CA PRO A 247 -9.59 15.52 -0.30
C PRO A 247 -9.03 14.18 0.24
N ARG A 248 -7.71 14.05 0.42
CA ARG A 248 -7.08 12.79 0.83
C ARG A 248 -7.50 12.37 2.24
N ALA A 249 -7.91 11.11 2.37
CA ALA A 249 -8.23 10.51 3.67
C ALA A 249 -6.99 10.06 4.46
N LYS A 250 -5.85 9.85 3.79
CA LYS A 250 -4.59 9.42 4.41
C LYS A 250 -3.46 10.31 3.91
N TYR A 251 -2.59 10.72 4.81
CA TYR A 251 -1.37 11.46 4.50
C TYR A 251 -0.18 10.89 5.26
N ILE A 252 0.95 10.79 4.56
CA ILE A 252 2.22 10.32 5.10
C ILE A 252 3.21 11.46 4.96
N ILE A 253 3.80 11.89 6.08
CA ILE A 253 4.84 12.92 6.04
C ILE A 253 6.06 12.36 5.27
N PRO A 254 6.62 13.09 4.29
CA PRO A 254 7.78 12.61 3.53
C PRO A 254 9.00 12.30 4.42
N GLN A 255 9.79 11.29 4.05
CA GLN A 255 10.94 10.84 4.85
C GLN A 255 12.01 11.93 5.08
N THR A 256 12.12 12.90 4.17
CA THR A 256 13.05 14.03 4.28
C THR A 256 12.68 15.03 5.37
N VAL A 257 11.43 15.05 5.83
CA VAL A 257 10.94 16.02 6.81
C VAL A 257 11.45 15.64 8.21
N THR A 258 12.04 16.62 8.89
CA THR A 258 12.48 16.50 10.28
C THR A 258 11.75 17.47 11.21
N THR A 259 11.13 18.51 10.64
CA THR A 259 10.39 19.54 11.38
C THR A 259 8.98 19.71 10.83
N VAL A 260 7.98 19.80 11.72
CA VAL A 260 6.60 20.15 11.37
C VAL A 260 6.26 21.46 12.07
N TYR A 261 5.69 22.43 11.35
CA TYR A 261 5.32 23.72 11.93
C TYR A 261 4.08 23.59 12.83
N MET A 262 3.94 24.48 13.82
CA MET A 262 2.72 24.56 14.63
C MET A 262 1.48 24.73 13.75
N SER A 263 0.41 24.00 14.10
CA SER A 263 -0.88 24.03 13.40
C SER A 263 -0.84 23.65 11.91
N ALA A 264 0.20 22.93 11.47
CA ALA A 264 0.35 22.58 10.05
C ALA A 264 -0.84 21.78 9.50
N PHE A 265 -1.49 20.94 10.33
CA PHE A 265 -2.68 20.15 9.99
C PHE A 265 -3.94 20.62 10.73
N ASP A 266 -3.93 21.84 11.30
CA ASP A 266 -5.07 22.39 12.04
C ASP A 266 -6.29 22.48 11.12
N CYS A 267 -7.40 21.87 11.56
CA CYS A 267 -8.67 21.75 10.84
C CYS A 267 -8.59 21.03 9.49
N ALA A 268 -7.64 20.10 9.31
CA ALA A 268 -7.62 19.17 8.18
C ALA A 268 -8.78 18.15 8.28
N GLU A 269 -10.01 18.60 8.02
CA GLU A 269 -11.23 17.84 8.30
C GLU A 269 -11.47 16.67 7.34
N LYS A 270 -10.73 16.52 6.24
CA LYS A 270 -10.83 15.36 5.34
C LYS A 270 -9.88 14.23 5.72
N LEU A 271 -8.82 14.55 6.45
CA LEU A 271 -7.79 13.61 6.85
C LEU A 271 -8.33 12.67 7.94
N LYS A 272 -8.24 11.36 7.69
CA LYS A 272 -8.61 10.29 8.62
C LYS A 272 -7.40 9.58 9.21
N VAL A 273 -6.31 9.49 8.46
CA VAL A 273 -5.08 8.81 8.89
C VAL A 273 -3.87 9.71 8.66
N LEU A 274 -3.13 10.01 9.72
CA LEU A 274 -1.86 10.73 9.65
C LEU A 274 -0.70 9.83 10.06
N ARG A 275 0.29 9.67 9.18
CA ARG A 275 1.51 8.92 9.47
C ARG A 275 2.70 9.88 9.53
N ILE A 276 3.35 9.95 10.68
CA ILE A 276 4.54 10.76 10.89
C ILE A 276 5.77 9.89 10.59
N ASN A 277 6.71 10.40 9.78
CA ASN A 277 7.92 9.67 9.41
C ASN A 277 8.96 9.66 10.52
N ASN A 278 9.97 8.80 10.38
CA ASN A 278 11.02 8.61 11.37
C ASN A 278 12.00 9.79 11.48
N GLY A 279 11.91 10.81 10.63
CA GLY A 279 12.72 12.03 10.75
C GLY A 279 12.22 13.02 11.81
N VAL A 280 10.94 12.95 12.20
CA VAL A 280 10.30 13.95 13.06
C VAL A 280 10.42 13.56 14.54
N ALA A 281 11.31 14.25 15.26
CA ALA A 281 11.53 14.02 16.69
C ALA A 281 10.48 14.67 17.59
N THR A 282 9.83 15.76 17.15
CA THR A 282 8.89 16.53 17.97
C THR A 282 7.55 16.74 17.25
N LEU A 283 6.45 16.39 17.92
CA LEU A 283 5.10 16.75 17.51
C LEU A 283 4.77 18.15 18.07
N PRO A 284 4.59 19.19 17.25
CA PRO A 284 4.47 20.57 17.71
C PRO A 284 3.10 20.89 18.32
N VAL A 285 3.03 22.03 19.02
CA VAL A 285 1.78 22.54 19.62
C VAL A 285 0.70 22.67 18.55
N SER A 286 -0.52 22.21 18.87
CA SER A 286 -1.70 22.30 18.00
C SER A 286 -1.52 21.69 16.61
N MET A 287 -0.56 20.78 16.41
CA MET A 287 -0.23 20.17 15.11
C MET A 287 -1.48 19.77 14.31
N CYS A 288 -2.42 19.07 14.96
CA CYS A 288 -3.67 18.58 14.38
C CYS A 288 -4.92 19.20 15.01
N TYR A 289 -4.82 20.40 15.62
CA TYR A 289 -5.96 21.00 16.32
C TYR A 289 -7.21 21.00 15.44
N GLY A 290 -8.34 20.47 15.93
CA GLY A 290 -9.60 20.52 15.18
C GLY A 290 -9.65 19.70 13.89
N ALA A 291 -8.70 18.78 13.64
CA ALA A 291 -8.82 17.74 12.60
C ALA A 291 -9.90 16.71 13.01
N LYS A 292 -11.17 17.12 12.96
CA LYS A 292 -12.29 16.42 13.62
C LYS A 292 -12.56 15.01 13.10
N ASN A 293 -12.16 14.69 11.87
CA ASN A 293 -12.34 13.38 11.25
C ASN A 293 -11.07 12.53 11.25
N LEU A 294 -9.97 13.00 11.87
CA LEU A 294 -8.79 12.19 12.10
C LEU A 294 -9.20 11.02 13.00
N GLN A 295 -8.98 9.80 12.53
CA GLN A 295 -9.34 8.54 13.20
C GLN A 295 -8.11 7.82 13.76
N LYS A 296 -6.99 7.95 13.07
CA LYS A 296 -5.76 7.21 13.35
C LYS A 296 -4.53 8.08 13.18
N ILE A 297 -3.60 7.99 14.12
CA ILE A 297 -2.27 8.59 14.00
C ILE A 297 -1.18 7.56 14.29
N TYR A 298 -0.10 7.62 13.49
CA TYR A 298 1.11 6.85 13.73
C TYR A 298 2.26 7.79 14.09
N ILE A 299 2.80 7.60 15.29
CA ILE A 299 3.94 8.31 15.86
C ILE A 299 5.20 7.44 15.68
N PRO A 300 6.29 7.97 15.11
CA PRO A 300 7.48 7.19 14.75
C PRO A 300 8.26 6.73 15.98
N ALA A 301 9.19 5.80 15.77
CA ALA A 301 10.05 5.30 16.83
C ALA A 301 11.05 6.35 17.32
N SER A 302 11.41 7.31 16.46
CA SER A 302 12.31 8.42 16.75
C SER A 302 11.67 9.60 17.48
N ALA A 303 10.34 9.61 17.67
CA ALA A 303 9.69 10.69 18.40
C ALA A 303 10.20 10.72 19.83
N THR A 304 10.67 11.90 20.27
CA THR A 304 11.18 12.11 21.63
C THR A 304 10.30 13.06 22.44
N LEU A 305 9.50 13.92 21.78
CA LEU A 305 8.68 14.92 22.45
C LEU A 305 7.31 15.14 21.78
N LEU A 306 6.24 15.08 22.58
CA LEU A 306 4.89 15.49 22.23
C LEU A 306 4.56 16.79 22.95
N LYS A 307 4.40 17.88 22.20
CA LYS A 307 4.05 19.20 22.75
C LYS A 307 2.59 19.25 23.20
N ALA A 308 2.30 20.17 24.13
CA ALA A 308 0.96 20.42 24.63
C ALA A 308 -0.03 20.68 23.49
N GLY A 309 -1.14 19.95 23.50
CA GLY A 309 -2.22 20.04 22.53
C GLY A 309 -1.88 19.66 21.09
N CYS A 310 -0.82 18.87 20.84
CA CYS A 310 -0.51 18.40 19.49
C CYS A 310 -1.67 17.59 18.87
N LEU A 311 -2.51 16.94 19.69
CA LEU A 311 -3.69 16.17 19.29
C LEU A 311 -5.04 16.75 19.80
N ASP A 312 -5.09 18.05 20.11
CA ASP A 312 -6.31 18.68 20.66
C ASP A 312 -7.49 18.66 19.67
N ASN A 313 -8.71 18.47 20.21
CA ASN A 313 -9.97 18.60 19.44
C ASN A 313 -10.08 17.67 18.20
N CYS A 314 -9.32 16.58 18.17
CA CYS A 314 -9.42 15.51 17.16
C CYS A 314 -10.57 14.54 17.51
N LYS A 315 -11.82 14.99 17.37
CA LYS A 315 -13.02 14.31 17.94
C LYS A 315 -13.27 12.86 17.50
N SER A 316 -12.76 12.46 16.33
CA SER A 316 -12.92 11.09 15.82
C SER A 316 -11.69 10.21 16.05
N LEU A 317 -10.64 10.73 16.70
CA LEU A 317 -9.37 10.01 16.84
C LEU A 317 -9.56 8.91 17.89
N THR A 318 -9.47 7.66 17.43
CA THR A 318 -9.68 6.45 18.23
C THR A 318 -8.43 5.59 18.33
N GLU A 319 -7.45 5.76 17.44
CA GLU A 319 -6.25 4.91 17.40
C GLU A 319 -4.97 5.76 17.40
N VAL A 320 -4.14 5.58 18.42
CA VAL A 320 -2.80 6.18 18.52
C VAL A 320 -1.78 5.05 18.51
N HIS A 321 -1.05 4.92 17.41
CA HIS A 321 -0.01 3.90 17.24
C HIS A 321 1.35 4.55 17.45
N VAL A 322 2.09 4.11 18.46
CA VAL A 322 3.42 4.64 18.77
C VAL A 322 4.44 3.56 18.51
N ARG A 323 5.46 3.86 17.71
CA ARG A 323 6.52 2.87 17.38
C ARG A 323 7.69 2.89 18.35
N ALA A 324 7.78 3.89 19.23
CA ALA A 324 8.83 4.00 20.22
C ALA A 324 8.70 2.90 21.29
N THR A 325 9.79 2.20 21.60
CA THR A 325 9.84 1.16 22.65
C THR A 325 9.90 1.72 24.07
N THR A 326 10.07 3.03 24.18
CA THR A 326 9.98 3.80 25.42
C THR A 326 9.06 5.00 25.12
N PRO A 327 8.09 5.32 26.00
CA PRO A 327 7.20 6.44 25.78
C PRO A 327 8.00 7.73 25.56
N PRO A 328 7.75 8.47 24.47
CA PRO A 328 8.30 9.81 24.28
C PRO A 328 7.89 10.73 25.43
N GLU A 329 8.69 11.75 25.72
CA GLU A 329 8.27 12.80 26.65
C GLU A 329 6.98 13.45 26.12
N ALA A 330 6.00 13.65 26.99
CA ALA A 330 4.77 14.35 26.66
C ALA A 330 4.59 15.52 27.62
N GLU A 331 4.38 16.71 27.08
CA GLU A 331 4.00 17.88 27.88
C GLU A 331 2.54 17.73 28.36
N THR A 332 2.22 18.32 29.52
CA THR A 332 0.87 18.26 30.07
C THR A 332 -0.18 18.72 29.06
N GLY A 333 -1.14 17.83 28.79
CA GLY A 333 -2.20 18.04 27.82
C GLY A 333 -1.80 17.80 26.35
N ALA A 334 -0.69 17.10 26.06
CA ALA A 334 -0.34 16.66 24.70
C ALA A 334 -1.51 15.96 23.97
N PHE A 335 -2.30 15.20 24.72
CA PHE A 335 -3.47 14.44 24.27
C PHE A 335 -4.80 15.19 24.44
N GLY A 336 -4.77 16.47 24.80
CA GLY A 336 -5.96 17.23 25.17
C GLY A 336 -5.72 18.28 26.27
N VAL A 337 -5.49 19.56 25.93
CA VAL A 337 -5.43 20.66 26.91
C VAL A 337 -6.83 21.22 27.17
N MET A 338 -7.52 21.65 26.11
CA MET A 338 -8.84 22.33 26.22
C MET A 338 -10.02 21.39 26.01
N PHE A 339 -9.83 20.32 25.23
CA PHE A 339 -10.86 19.36 24.85
C PHE A 339 -10.27 17.95 24.89
N PRO A 340 -10.27 17.28 26.06
CA PRO A 340 -9.59 16.02 26.20
C PRO A 340 -10.25 14.92 25.36
N ASN A 341 -9.43 14.17 24.63
CA ASN A 341 -9.92 13.09 23.77
C ASN A 341 -9.89 11.74 24.50
N TYR A 342 -10.85 11.55 25.42
CA TYR A 342 -10.95 10.35 26.27
C TYR A 342 -11.36 9.05 25.53
N LYS A 343 -11.22 8.99 24.20
CA LYS A 343 -11.69 7.86 23.37
C LYS A 343 -10.58 7.12 22.62
N MET A 344 -9.32 7.47 22.87
CA MET A 344 -8.20 6.90 22.14
C MET A 344 -7.78 5.55 22.73
N ASN A 345 -7.50 4.59 21.86
CA ASN A 345 -6.83 3.34 22.17
C ASN A 345 -5.35 3.50 21.80
N LEU A 346 -4.46 3.13 22.72
CA LEU A 346 -3.02 3.13 22.49
C LEU A 346 -2.58 1.77 21.95
N TYR A 347 -1.70 1.81 20.94
CA TYR A 347 -1.01 0.65 20.39
C TYR A 347 0.49 0.91 20.43
N VAL A 348 1.24 0.05 21.08
CA VAL A 348 2.71 0.14 21.23
C VAL A 348 3.37 -1.17 20.82
N PRO A 349 4.71 -1.21 20.61
CA PRO A 349 5.38 -2.45 20.25
C PRO A 349 5.21 -3.51 21.34
N THR A 350 5.01 -4.76 20.93
CA THR A 350 4.91 -5.92 21.82
C THR A 350 6.05 -5.99 22.84
N GLY A 351 5.72 -6.32 24.09
CA GLY A 351 6.63 -6.36 25.23
C GLY A 351 6.97 -5.01 25.86
N HIS A 352 6.35 -3.91 25.45
CA HIS A 352 6.69 -2.56 25.92
C HIS A 352 5.52 -1.81 26.58
N LEU A 353 4.36 -2.44 26.74
CA LEU A 353 3.17 -1.80 27.29
C LEU A 353 3.33 -1.25 28.71
N ASP A 354 4.06 -1.97 29.57
CA ASP A 354 4.21 -1.61 30.99
C ASP A 354 4.89 -0.24 31.16
N LYS A 355 5.88 0.07 30.30
CA LYS A 355 6.54 1.39 30.30
C LYS A 355 5.57 2.53 30.04
N TYR A 356 4.60 2.33 29.13
CA TYR A 356 3.59 3.34 28.81
C TYR A 356 2.55 3.50 29.91
N LYS A 357 2.19 2.40 30.60
CA LYS A 357 1.27 2.44 31.75
C LYS A 357 1.87 3.14 32.96
N GLU A 358 3.19 3.18 33.08
CA GLU A 358 3.90 3.84 34.18
C GLU A 358 4.29 5.30 33.88
N ALA A 359 4.44 5.66 32.60
CA ALA A 359 4.91 6.98 32.19
C ALA A 359 3.90 8.09 32.48
N ALA A 360 4.40 9.23 32.98
CA ALA A 360 3.60 10.44 33.16
C ALA A 360 3.00 10.92 31.83
N GLU A 361 1.80 11.49 31.89
CA GLU A 361 0.97 11.92 30.73
C GLU A 361 0.49 10.81 29.79
N TRP A 362 1.15 9.65 29.76
CA TRP A 362 0.68 8.46 29.04
C TRP A 362 -0.26 7.62 29.88
N LYS A 363 0.03 7.46 31.17
CA LYS A 363 -0.84 6.75 32.12
C LYS A 363 -2.22 7.42 32.18
N ASP A 364 -3.26 6.61 32.18
CA ASP A 364 -4.67 7.01 32.22
C ASP A 364 -5.16 7.90 31.04
N ALA A 365 -4.32 8.19 30.04
CA ALA A 365 -4.70 9.03 28.89
C ALA A 365 -5.53 8.28 27.82
N PHE A 366 -5.54 6.94 27.86
CA PHE A 366 -6.13 6.08 26.84
C PHE A 366 -7.20 5.14 27.43
N LEU A 367 -8.21 4.80 26.62
CA LEU A 367 -9.27 3.84 26.94
C LEU A 367 -8.74 2.42 27.08
N SER A 368 -7.80 2.05 26.21
CA SER A 368 -7.16 0.74 26.20
C SER A 368 -5.69 0.88 25.85
N TYR A 369 -4.91 -0.07 26.35
CA TYR A 369 -3.48 -0.18 26.17
C TYR A 369 -3.24 -1.52 25.50
N ASN A 370 -2.88 -1.48 24.23
CA ASN A 370 -2.74 -2.65 23.38
C ASN A 370 -1.30 -2.76 22.90
N GLU A 371 -0.88 -3.99 22.68
CA GLU A 371 0.36 -4.27 21.96
C GLU A 371 0.03 -4.58 20.50
N GLU A 372 0.90 -4.15 19.61
CA GLU A 372 0.80 -4.41 18.19
C GLU A 372 2.17 -4.87 17.69
N ASP A 373 2.21 -6.07 17.10
CA ASP A 373 3.38 -6.53 16.36
C ASP A 373 3.52 -5.73 15.07
N ILE A 374 4.74 -5.29 14.77
CA ILE A 374 5.05 -4.67 13.49
C ILE A 374 5.16 -5.82 12.48
N PRO A 375 4.35 -5.83 11.40
CA PRO A 375 4.50 -6.82 10.35
C PRO A 375 5.94 -6.79 9.83
N GLN A 376 6.55 -7.96 9.66
CA GLN A 376 7.92 -8.03 9.20
C GLN A 376 8.25 -9.35 8.50
N VAL A 377 9.26 -9.29 7.66
CA VAL A 377 9.95 -10.44 7.06
C VAL A 377 11.39 -10.42 7.53
N THR A 378 11.91 -11.58 7.91
CA THR A 378 13.34 -11.76 8.21
C THR A 378 13.95 -12.77 7.25
N MET A 379 15.12 -12.46 6.71
CA MET A 379 15.85 -13.33 5.80
C MET A 379 17.34 -13.29 6.09
N THR A 380 18.04 -14.39 5.82
CA THR A 380 19.50 -14.45 5.92
C THR A 380 20.07 -14.84 4.55
N THR A 381 21.05 -14.10 4.07
CA THR A 381 21.77 -14.39 2.82
C THR A 381 23.18 -14.91 3.09
N SER A 382 23.64 -15.81 2.22
CA SER A 382 25.04 -16.25 2.19
C SER A 382 25.97 -15.29 1.44
N ARG A 383 25.41 -14.32 0.69
CA ARG A 383 26.17 -13.26 0.00
C ARG A 383 27.03 -12.44 0.98
N GLU A 384 28.09 -11.85 0.46
CA GLU A 384 29.01 -11.05 1.27
C GLU A 384 28.50 -9.62 1.49
N ILE A 385 28.87 -9.01 2.62
CA ILE A 385 28.54 -7.60 2.90
C ILE A 385 29.14 -6.73 1.80
N GLY A 386 28.32 -5.81 1.26
CA GLY A 386 28.66 -4.97 0.13
C GLY A 386 28.23 -5.52 -1.24
N GLU A 387 27.85 -6.81 -1.33
CA GLU A 387 27.14 -7.35 -2.49
C GLU A 387 25.67 -6.90 -2.50
N TYR A 388 24.93 -7.35 -3.50
CA TYR A 388 23.55 -6.95 -3.74
C TYR A 388 22.58 -8.12 -3.64
N ILE A 389 21.38 -7.82 -3.16
CA ILE A 389 20.18 -8.65 -3.29
C ILE A 389 19.12 -7.91 -4.11
N SER A 390 18.20 -8.67 -4.70
CA SER A 390 17.14 -8.16 -5.55
C SER A 390 15.77 -8.35 -4.89
N LEU A 391 15.24 -7.29 -4.29
CA LEU A 391 13.92 -7.30 -3.65
C LEU A 391 12.90 -6.53 -4.45
N SER A 392 11.82 -7.19 -4.87
CA SER A 392 10.62 -6.53 -5.37
C SER A 392 9.49 -6.69 -4.34
N ILE A 393 9.08 -5.56 -3.75
CA ILE A 393 8.14 -5.54 -2.63
C ILE A 393 6.93 -4.68 -2.99
N LYS A 394 5.72 -5.22 -2.84
CA LYS A 394 4.47 -4.44 -2.96
C LYS A 394 3.96 -4.06 -1.59
N THR A 395 3.76 -2.77 -1.36
CA THR A 395 3.28 -2.23 -0.09
C THR A 395 2.46 -0.96 -0.30
N GLU A 396 1.52 -0.72 0.62
CA GLU A 396 0.72 0.51 0.72
C GLU A 396 1.28 1.47 1.80
N GLU A 397 2.35 1.05 2.51
CA GLU A 397 2.95 1.79 3.61
C GLU A 397 4.47 1.87 3.44
N PRO A 398 5.13 2.94 3.93
CA PRO A 398 6.58 3.01 3.95
C PRO A 398 7.17 1.84 4.74
N LEU A 399 8.24 1.26 4.21
CA LEU A 399 8.98 0.18 4.84
C LEU A 399 10.27 0.71 5.47
N GLU A 400 10.71 0.02 6.50
CA GLU A 400 12.07 0.13 7.03
C GLU A 400 12.80 -1.17 6.69
N ILE A 401 13.93 -1.08 6.00
CA ILE A 401 14.77 -2.23 5.67
C ILE A 401 16.07 -2.10 6.44
N ILE A 402 16.36 -3.09 7.26
CA ILE A 402 17.56 -3.17 8.11
C ILE A 402 18.45 -4.27 7.53
N GLY A 403 19.76 -4.01 7.46
CA GLY A 403 20.74 -4.94 6.89
C GLY A 403 20.89 -4.84 5.38
N ALA A 404 20.11 -3.99 4.71
CA ALA A 404 20.31 -3.65 3.31
C ALA A 404 19.92 -2.19 3.02
N GLU A 405 20.70 -1.53 2.17
CA GLU A 405 20.47 -0.15 1.75
C GLU A 405 19.99 -0.10 0.31
N TYR A 406 18.94 0.70 0.05
CA TYR A 406 18.46 0.92 -1.32
C TYR A 406 19.53 1.60 -2.17
N ASP A 407 19.77 1.06 -3.37
CA ASP A 407 20.67 1.67 -4.37
C ASP A 407 19.88 2.09 -5.62
N SER A 408 19.15 1.14 -6.22
CA SER A 408 18.33 1.37 -7.41
C SER A 408 17.11 0.44 -7.41
N PRO A 409 16.12 0.61 -8.32
CA PRO A 409 14.90 -0.19 -8.31
C PRO A 409 15.19 -1.70 -8.28
N GLY A 410 14.74 -2.36 -7.22
CA GLY A 410 14.98 -3.79 -6.98
C GLY A 410 16.32 -4.11 -6.31
N ALA A 411 17.37 -3.30 -6.48
CA ALA A 411 18.71 -3.60 -5.98
C ALA A 411 18.98 -2.97 -4.60
N PHE A 412 19.30 -3.82 -3.63
CA PHE A 412 19.67 -3.42 -2.29
C PHE A 412 21.07 -3.91 -1.95
N LYS A 413 21.94 -3.00 -1.51
CA LYS A 413 23.29 -3.31 -1.09
C LYS A 413 23.28 -3.85 0.34
N ILE A 414 23.86 -5.02 0.54
CA ILE A 414 23.90 -5.70 1.84
C ILE A 414 24.83 -4.94 2.79
N THR A 415 24.32 -4.62 3.98
CA THR A 415 25.07 -4.03 5.09
C THR A 415 25.14 -4.97 6.30
N ASP A 416 24.21 -5.92 6.41
CA ASP A 416 24.22 -7.05 7.36
C ASP A 416 23.65 -8.30 6.64
N LYS A 417 24.20 -9.48 6.91
CA LYS A 417 23.70 -10.73 6.30
C LYS A 417 22.30 -11.11 6.79
N ASN A 418 21.88 -10.60 7.94
CA ASN A 418 20.51 -10.71 8.44
C ASN A 418 19.72 -9.46 8.07
N ILE A 419 18.74 -9.64 7.21
CA ILE A 419 17.97 -8.56 6.62
C ILE A 419 16.55 -8.63 7.19
N VAL A 420 16.05 -7.47 7.64
CA VAL A 420 14.71 -7.35 8.22
C VAL A 420 13.95 -6.28 7.45
N ILE A 421 12.84 -6.69 6.84
CA ILE A 421 11.88 -5.78 6.21
C ILE A 421 10.76 -5.56 7.22
N LYS A 422 10.67 -4.36 7.78
CA LYS A 422 9.59 -3.96 8.70
C LYS A 422 8.53 -3.14 7.97
N GLY A 423 7.29 -3.51 8.17
CA GLY A 423 6.12 -2.92 7.55
C GLY A 423 5.25 -3.98 6.87
N ALA A 424 3.98 -3.63 6.67
CA ALA A 424 3.05 -4.52 6.00
C ALA A 424 3.35 -4.59 4.49
N ILE A 425 3.40 -5.81 3.95
CA ILE A 425 3.64 -6.07 2.53
C ILE A 425 2.57 -7.03 2.01
N SER A 426 2.23 -6.93 0.72
CA SER A 426 1.29 -7.81 0.03
C SER A 426 1.95 -8.74 -0.99
N LYS A 427 3.16 -8.40 -1.44
CA LYS A 427 4.00 -9.23 -2.31
C LYS A 427 5.46 -9.10 -1.91
N LEU A 428 6.17 -10.23 -1.92
CA LEU A 428 7.62 -10.30 -1.81
C LEU A 428 8.18 -11.19 -2.93
N GLU A 429 9.10 -10.62 -3.70
CA GLU A 429 9.96 -11.33 -4.65
C GLU A 429 11.41 -11.18 -4.18
N CYS A 430 12.05 -12.30 -3.89
CA CYS A 430 13.44 -12.42 -3.43
C CYS A 430 14.12 -13.68 -3.98
N SER A 431 13.78 -14.09 -5.21
CA SER A 431 14.39 -15.22 -5.88
C SER A 431 15.86 -14.95 -6.27
N SER A 432 16.69 -15.99 -6.37
CA SER A 432 18.10 -15.88 -6.81
C SER A 432 19.01 -15.02 -5.92
N ASP A 433 18.70 -14.89 -4.63
CA ASP A 433 19.43 -14.03 -3.67
C ASP A 433 20.37 -14.80 -2.74
N SER A 434 20.60 -16.08 -3.00
CA SER A 434 21.40 -16.99 -2.17
C SER A 434 20.97 -16.99 -0.69
N LEU A 435 19.65 -16.83 -0.47
CA LEU A 435 19.04 -16.87 0.86
C LEU A 435 19.17 -18.27 1.47
N THR A 436 19.55 -18.34 2.73
CA THR A 436 19.67 -19.61 3.49
C THR A 436 18.48 -19.84 4.41
N SER A 437 17.80 -18.77 4.82
CA SER A 437 16.56 -18.81 5.59
C SER A 437 15.64 -17.66 5.22
N LEU A 438 14.33 -17.90 5.31
CA LEU A 438 13.29 -16.91 5.09
C LEU A 438 12.12 -17.18 6.03
N ASP A 439 11.76 -16.17 6.83
CA ASP A 439 10.62 -16.20 7.73
C ASP A 439 9.68 -15.04 7.40
N VAL A 440 8.50 -15.39 6.90
CA VAL A 440 7.41 -14.48 6.57
C VAL A 440 6.25 -14.60 7.57
N SER A 441 6.39 -15.37 8.66
CA SER A 441 5.31 -15.69 9.60
C SER A 441 4.65 -14.49 10.26
N LYS A 442 5.33 -13.33 10.24
CA LYS A 442 4.83 -12.04 10.76
C LYS A 442 4.37 -11.10 9.65
N SER A 443 3.95 -11.63 8.50
CA SER A 443 3.45 -10.85 7.36
C SER A 443 2.01 -11.21 6.99
N PRO A 444 1.03 -10.90 7.85
CA PRO A 444 -0.35 -11.40 7.73
C PRO A 444 -1.12 -10.89 6.50
N LEU A 445 -0.61 -9.86 5.81
CA LEU A 445 -1.18 -9.32 4.57
C LEU A 445 -0.48 -9.82 3.30
N LEU A 446 0.52 -10.69 3.42
CA LEU A 446 1.26 -11.22 2.28
C LEU A 446 0.35 -12.15 1.47
N GLU A 447 0.17 -11.83 0.18
CA GLU A 447 -0.65 -12.60 -0.76
C GLU A 447 0.21 -13.39 -1.75
N GLU A 448 1.38 -12.86 -2.11
CA GLU A 448 2.28 -13.45 -3.11
C GLU A 448 3.72 -13.54 -2.56
N LEU A 449 4.30 -14.73 -2.61
CA LEU A 449 5.68 -14.98 -2.22
C LEU A 449 6.43 -15.71 -3.35
N PHE A 450 7.55 -15.13 -3.79
CA PHE A 450 8.46 -15.72 -4.75
C PHE A 450 9.87 -15.72 -4.16
N CYS A 451 10.42 -16.90 -3.97
CA CYS A 451 11.74 -17.12 -3.39
C CYS A 451 12.48 -18.29 -4.05
N ASP A 452 12.23 -18.51 -5.35
CA ASP A 452 12.88 -19.55 -6.15
C ASP A 452 14.41 -19.37 -6.19
N ASP A 453 15.11 -20.45 -6.53
CA ASP A 453 16.55 -20.45 -6.83
C ASP A 453 17.42 -19.85 -5.72
N ASN A 454 17.15 -20.25 -4.49
CA ASN A 454 17.91 -19.85 -3.31
C ASN A 454 18.63 -21.08 -2.69
N ALA A 455 19.06 -20.97 -1.43
CA ALA A 455 19.66 -22.06 -0.67
C ALA A 455 18.86 -22.34 0.62
N LEU A 456 17.54 -22.09 0.60
CA LEU A 456 16.68 -22.19 1.78
C LEU A 456 16.64 -23.64 2.26
N THR A 457 17.06 -23.87 3.50
CA THR A 457 16.78 -25.14 4.21
C THR A 457 15.52 -25.05 5.06
N GLU A 458 15.10 -23.83 5.39
CA GLU A 458 13.91 -23.53 6.19
C GLU A 458 13.17 -22.33 5.59
N LEU A 459 11.88 -22.51 5.31
CA LEU A 459 10.94 -21.47 4.90
C LEU A 459 9.77 -21.45 5.89
N VAL A 460 9.68 -20.39 6.70
CA VAL A 460 8.66 -20.26 7.74
C VAL A 460 7.51 -19.39 7.22
N LEU A 461 6.39 -20.05 6.88
CA LEU A 461 5.20 -19.38 6.33
C LEU A 461 4.25 -18.83 7.40
N GLY A 462 4.24 -19.43 8.60
CA GLY A 462 3.38 -19.01 9.72
C GLY A 462 1.87 -19.06 9.42
N ASN A 463 1.10 -18.20 10.08
CA ASN A 463 -0.35 -18.10 9.93
C ASN A 463 -0.74 -17.02 8.91
N ASN A 464 -0.18 -17.10 7.70
CA ASN A 464 -0.43 -16.16 6.62
C ASN A 464 -1.65 -16.60 5.79
N SER A 465 -2.83 -16.50 6.38
CA SER A 465 -4.09 -16.94 5.74
C SER A 465 -4.46 -16.22 4.44
N ALA A 466 -3.79 -15.10 4.12
CA ALA A 466 -3.96 -14.34 2.89
C ALA A 466 -3.08 -14.83 1.71
N LEU A 467 -2.09 -15.71 1.95
CA LEU A 467 -1.20 -16.21 0.91
C LEU A 467 -1.97 -17.01 -0.15
N LYS A 468 -1.86 -16.57 -1.39
CA LYS A 468 -2.49 -17.16 -2.59
C LYS A 468 -1.48 -17.81 -3.52
N THR A 469 -0.28 -17.26 -3.59
CA THR A 469 0.78 -17.73 -4.47
C THR A 469 2.08 -17.91 -3.70
N ILE A 470 2.68 -19.10 -3.82
CA ILE A 470 3.97 -19.41 -3.20
C ILE A 470 4.82 -20.14 -4.22
N TYR A 471 5.88 -19.50 -4.71
CA TYR A 471 6.92 -20.15 -5.50
C TYR A 471 8.22 -20.19 -4.70
N CYS A 472 8.67 -21.40 -4.38
CA CYS A 472 9.85 -21.66 -3.56
C CYS A 472 10.71 -22.79 -4.13
N GLY A 473 10.70 -22.96 -5.46
CA GLY A 473 11.47 -24.00 -6.13
C GLY A 473 12.97 -23.73 -6.17
N GLY A 474 13.77 -24.71 -6.59
CA GLY A 474 15.23 -24.57 -6.70
C GLY A 474 15.91 -24.28 -5.36
N ASN A 475 15.44 -24.92 -4.27
CA ASN A 475 15.91 -24.70 -2.90
C ASN A 475 16.37 -26.01 -2.24
N LYS A 476 16.53 -26.04 -0.92
CA LYS A 476 16.94 -27.22 -0.12
C LYS A 476 15.92 -27.54 0.99
N ILE A 477 14.65 -27.25 0.75
CA ILE A 477 13.56 -27.42 1.72
C ILE A 477 13.21 -28.90 1.78
N ASN A 478 13.21 -29.49 2.98
CA ASN A 478 12.84 -30.89 3.22
C ASN A 478 11.47 -31.08 3.90
N ASN A 479 10.91 -30.00 4.45
CA ASN A 479 9.58 -29.96 5.04
C ASN A 479 8.98 -28.56 4.87
N LEU A 480 7.69 -28.49 4.54
CA LEU A 480 6.95 -27.25 4.41
C LEU A 480 5.55 -27.41 5.00
N ASN A 481 5.20 -26.53 5.94
CA ASN A 481 3.88 -26.53 6.58
C ASN A 481 2.90 -25.61 5.82
N LEU A 482 1.82 -26.19 5.31
CA LEU A 482 0.77 -25.52 4.54
C LEU A 482 -0.59 -25.44 5.27
N GLU A 483 -0.68 -25.94 6.52
CA GLU A 483 -1.92 -26.11 7.29
C GLU A 483 -2.72 -24.80 7.45
N ASN A 484 -2.03 -23.67 7.61
CA ASN A 484 -2.65 -22.36 7.88
C ASN A 484 -2.81 -21.47 6.63
N LEU A 485 -2.85 -22.07 5.44
CA LEU A 485 -2.88 -21.37 4.15
C LEU A 485 -4.14 -21.69 3.33
N PRO A 486 -5.36 -21.40 3.85
CA PRO A 486 -6.61 -21.78 3.19
C PRO A 486 -6.88 -21.05 1.88
N ALA A 487 -6.22 -19.91 1.64
CA ALA A 487 -6.36 -19.12 0.42
C ALA A 487 -5.37 -19.50 -0.69
N LEU A 488 -4.53 -20.52 -0.49
CA LEU A 488 -3.50 -20.93 -1.45
C LEU A 488 -4.15 -21.44 -2.75
N ILE A 489 -3.83 -20.79 -3.87
CA ILE A 489 -4.36 -21.06 -5.22
C ILE A 489 -3.28 -21.65 -6.11
N ASP A 490 -2.06 -21.13 -6.03
CA ASP A 490 -0.97 -21.50 -6.93
C ASP A 490 0.30 -21.79 -6.14
N PHE A 491 0.77 -23.02 -6.20
CA PHE A 491 1.87 -23.49 -5.37
C PHE A 491 2.93 -24.21 -6.19
N SER A 492 4.16 -23.72 -6.09
CA SER A 492 5.33 -24.29 -6.75
C SER A 492 6.47 -24.51 -5.75
N CYS A 493 6.92 -25.75 -5.65
CA CYS A 493 8.04 -26.18 -4.80
C CYS A 493 9.03 -27.09 -5.54
N TRP A 494 9.13 -26.94 -6.87
CA TRP A 494 9.99 -27.79 -7.70
C TRP A 494 11.45 -27.82 -7.23
N GLY A 495 12.18 -28.92 -7.45
CA GLY A 495 13.63 -28.94 -7.20
C GLY A 495 14.01 -28.72 -5.74
N ASN A 496 13.26 -29.34 -4.82
CA ASN A 496 13.51 -29.32 -3.37
C ASN A 496 13.81 -30.75 -2.85
N GLN A 497 13.77 -30.95 -1.54
CA GLN A 497 14.06 -32.22 -0.87
C GLN A 497 12.84 -32.75 -0.09
N LEU A 498 11.62 -32.41 -0.53
CA LEU A 498 10.40 -32.80 0.17
C LEU A 498 10.17 -34.32 0.04
N GLU A 499 9.98 -35.01 1.16
CA GLU A 499 9.61 -36.45 1.19
C GLU A 499 8.10 -36.68 1.23
N ALA A 500 7.34 -35.65 1.65
CA ALA A 500 5.89 -35.66 1.73
C ALA A 500 5.34 -34.23 1.56
N ILE A 501 4.07 -34.14 1.21
CA ILE A 501 3.34 -32.88 1.07
C ILE A 501 1.90 -33.07 1.56
N ASP A 502 1.45 -32.24 2.49
CA ASP A 502 0.06 -32.24 2.96
C ASP A 502 -0.68 -31.03 2.37
N LEU A 503 -1.70 -31.32 1.57
CA LEU A 503 -2.53 -30.33 0.87
C LEU A 503 -3.97 -30.30 1.39
N SER A 504 -4.26 -31.03 2.47
CA SER A 504 -5.63 -31.25 2.97
C SER A 504 -6.36 -29.99 3.44
N HIS A 505 -5.61 -28.91 3.71
CA HIS A 505 -6.13 -27.62 4.19
C HIS A 505 -6.20 -26.54 3.09
N ASN A 506 -5.79 -26.86 1.86
CA ASN A 506 -5.65 -25.90 0.76
C ASN A 506 -6.73 -26.11 -0.32
N SER A 507 -8.01 -26.05 0.07
CA SER A 507 -9.14 -26.35 -0.82
C SER A 507 -9.30 -25.42 -2.03
N GLU A 508 -8.65 -24.25 -1.99
CA GLU A 508 -8.64 -23.28 -3.09
C GLU A 508 -7.57 -23.56 -4.15
N LEU A 509 -6.69 -24.55 -3.92
CA LEU A 509 -5.58 -24.87 -4.80
C LEU A 509 -6.08 -25.20 -6.21
N ALA A 510 -5.52 -24.52 -7.22
CA ALA A 510 -5.85 -24.65 -8.63
C ALA A 510 -4.66 -25.13 -9.48
N SER A 511 -3.43 -24.82 -9.05
CA SER A 511 -2.17 -25.19 -9.72
C SER A 511 -1.17 -25.73 -8.69
N LEU A 512 -0.55 -26.86 -9.01
CA LEU A 512 0.48 -27.50 -8.18
C LEU A 512 1.69 -27.90 -9.03
N VAL A 513 2.86 -27.39 -8.67
CA VAL A 513 4.15 -27.82 -9.24
C VAL A 513 5.04 -28.35 -8.11
N CYS A 514 5.13 -29.67 -8.00
CA CYS A 514 5.93 -30.37 -6.97
C CYS A 514 6.94 -31.37 -7.57
N ARG A 515 7.25 -31.24 -8.86
CA ARG A 515 8.27 -32.03 -9.56
C ARG A 515 9.66 -31.93 -8.94
N ASP A 516 10.53 -32.87 -9.29
CA ASP A 516 11.94 -32.88 -8.89
C ASP A 516 12.10 -32.78 -7.36
N ASN A 517 11.40 -33.65 -6.63
CA ASN A 517 11.46 -33.79 -5.17
C ASN A 517 11.68 -35.28 -4.80
N MET A 518 11.49 -35.63 -3.53
CA MET A 518 11.59 -37.00 -3.03
C MET A 518 10.23 -37.52 -2.52
N ILE A 519 9.12 -36.97 -3.02
CA ILE A 519 7.79 -37.23 -2.46
C ILE A 519 7.42 -38.68 -2.70
N ALA A 520 7.17 -39.42 -1.61
CA ALA A 520 6.84 -40.84 -1.65
C ALA A 520 5.39 -41.11 -1.22
N GLY A 521 4.85 -42.26 -1.65
CA GLY A 521 3.51 -42.67 -1.25
C GLY A 521 2.41 -42.02 -2.09
N THR A 522 1.33 -41.60 -1.45
CA THR A 522 0.16 -41.05 -2.16
C THR A 522 0.22 -39.54 -2.22
N LEU A 523 0.13 -38.97 -3.43
CA LEU A 523 -0.24 -37.57 -3.60
C LEU A 523 -1.76 -37.46 -3.42
N ASP A 524 -2.19 -37.04 -2.23
CA ASP A 524 -3.62 -36.91 -1.90
C ASP A 524 -4.15 -35.51 -2.23
N LEU A 525 -4.93 -35.43 -3.31
CA LEU A 525 -5.63 -34.24 -3.78
C LEU A 525 -7.14 -34.32 -3.52
N SER A 526 -7.59 -35.19 -2.61
CA SER A 526 -9.02 -35.41 -2.37
C SER A 526 -9.74 -34.22 -1.73
N ALA A 527 -9.00 -33.30 -1.10
CA ALA A 527 -9.52 -32.04 -0.59
C ALA A 527 -9.45 -30.88 -1.61
N ASN A 528 -8.79 -31.08 -2.75
CA ASN A 528 -8.38 -30.01 -3.68
C ASN A 528 -9.13 -30.12 -5.01
N ALA A 529 -10.47 -30.10 -4.96
CA ALA A 529 -11.32 -30.30 -6.14
C ALA A 529 -11.06 -29.29 -7.27
N LYS A 530 -10.55 -28.10 -6.95
CA LYS A 530 -10.26 -27.00 -7.89
C LYS A 530 -8.95 -27.15 -8.65
N VAL A 531 -8.11 -28.14 -8.31
CA VAL A 531 -6.82 -28.36 -9.00
C VAL A 531 -7.09 -28.73 -10.45
N ARG A 532 -6.54 -27.93 -11.37
CA ARG A 532 -6.66 -28.12 -12.82
C ARG A 532 -5.34 -28.55 -13.46
N GLU A 533 -4.23 -28.15 -12.85
CA GLU A 533 -2.87 -28.43 -13.33
C GLU A 533 -2.01 -29.02 -12.21
N VAL A 534 -1.34 -30.15 -12.51
CA VAL A 534 -0.40 -30.80 -11.60
C VAL A 534 0.88 -31.16 -12.36
N ASN A 535 2.02 -30.67 -11.91
CA ASN A 535 3.33 -31.13 -12.36
C ASN A 535 4.06 -31.82 -11.20
N CYS A 536 4.07 -33.15 -11.21
CA CYS A 536 4.62 -33.98 -10.14
C CYS A 536 5.64 -35.02 -10.64
N TYR A 537 6.23 -34.82 -11.83
CA TYR A 537 7.21 -35.75 -12.37
C TYR A 537 8.48 -35.83 -11.50
N ASN A 538 9.26 -36.91 -11.66
CA ASN A 538 10.55 -37.12 -10.98
C ASN A 538 10.42 -37.04 -9.45
N ASN A 539 9.63 -37.97 -8.91
CA ASN A 539 9.38 -38.17 -7.48
C ASN A 539 9.36 -39.69 -7.19
N ALA A 540 8.87 -40.11 -6.03
CA ALA A 540 8.71 -41.52 -5.64
C ALA A 540 7.23 -41.90 -5.38
N LEU A 541 6.29 -41.22 -6.03
CA LEU A 541 4.85 -41.43 -5.82
C LEU A 541 4.43 -42.84 -6.22
N THR A 542 3.62 -43.49 -5.39
CA THR A 542 3.05 -44.82 -5.67
C THR A 542 1.55 -44.77 -5.98
N ALA A 543 0.89 -43.63 -5.70
CA ALA A 543 -0.51 -43.40 -6.00
C ALA A 543 -0.81 -41.89 -6.12
N ILE A 544 -1.88 -41.56 -6.84
CA ILE A 544 -2.48 -40.23 -6.86
C ILE A 544 -3.97 -40.41 -6.55
N LYS A 545 -4.48 -39.62 -5.61
CA LYS A 545 -5.88 -39.66 -5.20
C LYS A 545 -6.53 -38.32 -5.51
N LEU A 546 -7.56 -38.33 -6.35
CA LEU A 546 -8.28 -37.12 -6.76
C LEU A 546 -9.56 -36.92 -5.94
N ALA A 547 -10.04 -35.68 -5.86
CA ALA A 547 -11.36 -35.37 -5.34
C ALA A 547 -12.46 -35.98 -6.24
N ALA A 548 -13.58 -36.38 -5.64
CA ALA A 548 -14.70 -36.98 -6.40
C ALA A 548 -15.28 -36.02 -7.47
N ASN A 549 -15.16 -34.71 -7.26
CA ASN A 549 -15.55 -33.64 -8.16
C ASN A 549 -14.34 -32.88 -8.72
N SER A 550 -13.23 -33.59 -8.97
CA SER A 550 -11.99 -32.99 -9.49
C SER A 550 -12.20 -32.24 -10.80
N GLU A 551 -11.59 -31.05 -10.91
CA GLU A 551 -11.52 -30.22 -12.11
C GLU A 551 -10.23 -30.42 -12.92
N LEU A 552 -9.47 -31.51 -12.67
CA LEU A 552 -8.17 -31.75 -13.31
C LEU A 552 -8.27 -31.73 -14.84
N ARG A 553 -7.33 -31.02 -15.49
CA ARG A 553 -7.25 -30.88 -16.96
C ARG A 553 -5.86 -31.20 -17.50
N HIS A 554 -4.82 -31.02 -16.71
CA HIS A 554 -3.44 -31.28 -17.10
C HIS A 554 -2.70 -31.96 -15.94
N ILE A 555 -1.95 -33.01 -16.24
CA ILE A 555 -1.07 -33.64 -15.25
C ILE A 555 0.18 -34.27 -15.89
N GLU A 556 1.32 -34.00 -15.26
CA GLU A 556 2.63 -34.59 -15.59
C GLU A 556 3.11 -35.44 -14.42
N LEU A 557 3.30 -36.74 -14.65
CA LEU A 557 3.59 -37.70 -13.58
C LEU A 557 4.72 -38.69 -13.91
N GLN A 558 5.46 -38.49 -14.99
CA GLN A 558 6.60 -39.32 -15.41
C GLN A 558 7.64 -39.50 -14.30
N ARG A 559 8.46 -40.55 -14.37
CA ARG A 559 9.49 -40.88 -13.35
C ARG A 559 8.89 -40.93 -11.93
N ASN A 560 7.80 -41.66 -11.77
CA ASN A 560 7.22 -42.03 -10.48
C ASN A 560 7.07 -43.57 -10.41
N ASN A 561 6.46 -44.10 -9.35
CA ASN A 561 6.30 -45.53 -9.09
C ASN A 561 4.81 -45.96 -9.07
N ILE A 562 3.95 -45.30 -9.86
CA ILE A 562 2.51 -45.55 -9.90
C ILE A 562 2.24 -46.75 -10.81
N ASN A 563 1.74 -47.83 -10.22
CA ASN A 563 1.64 -49.14 -10.85
C ASN A 563 0.40 -49.91 -10.40
N GLY A 564 -0.02 -50.91 -11.19
CA GLY A 564 -1.05 -51.88 -10.80
C GLY A 564 -2.38 -51.23 -10.38
N GLU A 565 -2.96 -51.70 -9.27
CA GLU A 565 -4.25 -51.21 -8.77
C GLU A 565 -4.27 -49.69 -8.51
N ASN A 566 -3.13 -49.09 -8.13
CA ASN A 566 -3.04 -47.64 -7.91
C ASN A 566 -3.11 -46.85 -9.21
N MET A 567 -2.50 -47.37 -10.29
CA MET A 567 -2.62 -46.76 -11.62
C MET A 567 -4.06 -46.88 -12.13
N THR A 568 -4.69 -48.05 -11.99
CA THR A 568 -6.10 -48.24 -12.35
C THR A 568 -7.02 -47.30 -11.56
N ALA A 569 -6.84 -47.20 -10.25
CA ALA A 569 -7.62 -46.31 -9.40
C ALA A 569 -7.48 -44.84 -9.80
N PHE A 570 -6.27 -44.39 -10.14
CA PHE A 570 -6.05 -43.03 -10.65
C PHE A 570 -6.81 -42.78 -11.97
N MET A 571 -6.72 -43.70 -12.92
CA MET A 571 -7.42 -43.57 -14.22
C MET A 571 -8.95 -43.59 -14.04
N GLU A 572 -9.46 -44.44 -13.14
CA GLU A 572 -10.87 -44.47 -12.76
C GLU A 572 -11.32 -43.19 -12.05
N ALA A 573 -10.43 -42.50 -11.34
CA ALA A 573 -10.71 -41.24 -10.67
C ALA A 573 -10.63 -40.00 -11.57
N LEU A 574 -9.98 -40.07 -12.75
CA LEU A 574 -9.90 -38.94 -13.69
C LEU A 574 -11.29 -38.37 -14.00
N PRO A 575 -11.47 -37.04 -14.09
CA PRO A 575 -12.73 -36.46 -14.56
C PRO A 575 -12.91 -36.67 -16.07
N THR A 576 -14.09 -36.32 -16.58
CA THR A 576 -14.25 -36.16 -18.05
C THR A 576 -13.37 -35.00 -18.50
N TYR A 577 -12.52 -35.22 -19.48
CA TYR A 577 -11.55 -34.23 -19.93
C TYR A 577 -12.24 -32.99 -20.50
N VAL A 578 -11.74 -31.83 -20.09
CA VAL A 578 -12.11 -30.53 -20.64
C VAL A 578 -10.82 -29.80 -20.99
N ALA A 579 -10.65 -29.50 -22.27
CA ALA A 579 -9.50 -28.72 -22.73
C ALA A 579 -9.62 -27.26 -22.26
N TYR A 580 -8.50 -26.66 -21.89
CA TYR A 580 -8.32 -25.21 -21.86
C TYR A 580 -8.51 -24.61 -23.24
N SER A 581 -9.08 -23.42 -23.27
CA SER A 581 -9.09 -22.60 -24.49
C SER A 581 -7.69 -22.12 -24.85
N ALA A 582 -7.49 -21.68 -26.10
CA ALA A 582 -6.21 -21.15 -26.56
C ALA A 582 -5.76 -19.88 -25.80
N ASP A 583 -6.70 -19.17 -25.17
CA ASP A 583 -6.41 -18.00 -24.36
C ASP A 583 -6.02 -18.36 -22.91
N GLU A 584 -6.28 -19.60 -22.48
CA GLU A 584 -6.00 -20.09 -21.12
C GLU A 584 -4.74 -20.99 -21.05
N TRP A 585 -4.25 -21.48 -22.19
CA TRP A 585 -3.11 -22.40 -22.24
C TRP A 585 -2.20 -22.08 -23.42
N ASP A 586 -0.95 -21.72 -23.11
CA ASP A 586 0.09 -21.57 -24.13
C ASP A 586 0.63 -22.96 -24.50
N ASP A 587 0.23 -23.44 -25.68
CA ASP A 587 0.69 -24.71 -26.21
C ASP A 587 2.16 -24.70 -26.66
N TRP A 588 2.79 -23.51 -26.64
CA TRP A 588 4.15 -23.24 -27.06
C TRP A 588 4.50 -23.91 -28.41
N PHE A 589 3.73 -23.61 -29.46
CA PHE A 589 3.86 -24.22 -30.80
C PHE A 589 3.67 -25.75 -30.80
N GLY A 590 2.92 -26.25 -29.82
CA GLY A 590 2.71 -27.66 -29.55
C GLY A 590 3.85 -28.34 -28.78
N MET A 591 4.75 -27.58 -28.14
CA MET A 591 5.77 -28.12 -27.23
C MET A 591 5.21 -28.37 -25.81
N ASN A 592 4.11 -27.70 -25.46
CA ASN A 592 3.47 -27.80 -24.15
C ASN A 592 2.00 -28.18 -24.34
N LEU A 593 1.71 -29.41 -24.77
CA LEU A 593 0.32 -29.84 -24.97
C LEU A 593 -0.38 -30.05 -23.62
N GLN A 594 -1.64 -29.70 -23.51
CA GLN A 594 -2.46 -30.02 -22.34
C GLN A 594 -2.95 -31.48 -22.38
N GLY A 595 -2.89 -32.19 -21.25
CA GLY A 595 -3.35 -33.56 -21.13
C GLY A 595 -2.62 -34.35 -20.05
N LEU A 596 -2.58 -35.67 -20.20
CA LEU A 596 -1.94 -36.60 -19.28
C LEU A 596 -0.57 -37.03 -19.82
N TYR A 597 0.51 -36.59 -19.18
CA TYR A 597 1.86 -37.07 -19.47
C TYR A 597 2.19 -38.23 -18.53
N LEU A 598 2.01 -39.43 -19.05
CA LEU A 598 1.93 -40.64 -18.25
C LEU A 598 3.29 -41.29 -18.01
N ILE A 599 4.13 -41.31 -19.04
CA ILE A 599 5.44 -41.97 -18.98
C ILE A 599 6.50 -41.16 -19.72
N GLU A 600 7.73 -41.36 -19.28
CA GLU A 600 8.92 -41.05 -20.05
C GLU A 600 9.25 -42.14 -21.08
N LYS A 601 9.91 -41.76 -22.18
CA LYS A 601 10.27 -42.68 -23.27
C LYS A 601 11.47 -43.54 -22.94
N ASP A 602 12.38 -43.07 -22.11
CA ASP A 602 13.50 -43.86 -21.60
C ASP A 602 13.01 -44.88 -20.55
N PRO A 603 12.99 -46.19 -20.88
CA PRO A 603 12.47 -47.21 -19.98
C PRO A 603 13.39 -47.47 -18.78
N THR A 604 14.59 -46.88 -18.73
CA THR A 604 15.52 -47.03 -17.60
C THR A 604 15.27 -46.00 -16.49
N LEU A 605 14.56 -44.92 -16.81
CA LEU A 605 14.25 -43.82 -15.89
C LEU A 605 12.77 -43.85 -15.46
N GLU A 606 11.89 -44.37 -16.32
CA GLU A 606 10.48 -44.53 -16.01
C GLU A 606 10.19 -45.76 -15.15
N GLN A 607 9.36 -45.59 -14.12
CA GLN A 607 8.93 -46.65 -13.20
C GLN A 607 7.41 -46.73 -13.03
N ASN A 608 6.64 -45.84 -13.65
CA ASN A 608 5.20 -45.96 -13.79
C ASN A 608 4.85 -47.05 -14.81
N ALA A 609 3.75 -47.76 -14.57
CA ALA A 609 3.22 -48.74 -15.51
C ALA A 609 1.70 -48.65 -15.57
N ALA A 610 1.20 -48.40 -16.77
CA ALA A 610 -0.22 -48.45 -17.11
C ALA A 610 -0.49 -49.58 -18.08
N THR A 611 -1.57 -50.32 -17.84
CA THR A 611 -2.06 -51.36 -18.74
C THR A 611 -2.86 -50.76 -19.89
N ALA A 612 -3.11 -51.54 -20.95
CA ALA A 612 -4.01 -51.10 -22.02
C ALA A 612 -5.44 -50.79 -21.52
N ALA A 613 -5.89 -51.42 -20.41
CA ALA A 613 -7.17 -51.13 -19.80
C ALA A 613 -7.19 -49.75 -19.14
N ASP A 614 -6.12 -49.40 -18.41
CA ASP A 614 -5.91 -48.09 -17.79
C ASP A 614 -5.96 -46.96 -18.83
N ILE A 615 -5.22 -47.13 -19.93
CA ILE A 615 -5.21 -46.20 -21.07
C ILE A 615 -6.60 -46.06 -21.68
N LYS A 616 -7.34 -47.17 -21.80
CA LYS A 616 -8.70 -47.14 -22.32
C LYS A 616 -9.62 -46.32 -21.42
N ILE A 617 -9.51 -46.47 -20.09
CA ILE A 617 -10.33 -45.71 -19.14
C ILE A 617 -10.13 -44.19 -19.33
N ALA A 618 -8.88 -43.73 -19.40
CA ALA A 618 -8.59 -42.32 -19.63
C ALA A 618 -9.10 -41.80 -20.99
N LYS A 619 -8.94 -42.59 -22.06
CA LYS A 619 -9.43 -42.23 -23.40
C LYS A 619 -10.95 -42.21 -23.51
N ASP A 620 -11.65 -43.16 -22.87
CA ASP A 620 -13.12 -43.17 -22.83
C ASP A 620 -13.65 -41.89 -22.15
N LYS A 621 -12.85 -41.28 -21.26
CA LYS A 621 -13.12 -39.97 -20.63
C LYS A 621 -12.61 -38.78 -21.44
N GLY A 622 -12.04 -39.00 -22.63
CA GLY A 622 -11.62 -37.96 -23.56
C GLY A 622 -10.21 -37.40 -23.35
N TRP A 623 -9.39 -37.98 -22.47
CA TRP A 623 -8.05 -37.46 -22.18
C TRP A 623 -7.06 -37.68 -23.33
N PRO A 624 -6.34 -36.63 -23.77
CA PRO A 624 -5.09 -36.78 -24.52
C PRO A 624 -4.02 -37.37 -23.61
N ILE A 625 -3.30 -38.37 -24.10
CA ILE A 625 -2.27 -39.08 -23.33
C ILE A 625 -0.95 -39.03 -24.10
N PHE A 626 0.11 -38.65 -23.42
CA PHE A 626 1.42 -38.42 -24.01
C PHE A 626 2.52 -39.23 -23.31
N ALA A 627 3.56 -39.53 -24.08
CA ALA A 627 4.85 -39.99 -23.60
C ALA A 627 5.93 -38.98 -23.98
N MET A 628 6.78 -38.58 -23.04
CA MET A 628 7.81 -37.57 -23.27
C MET A 628 8.97 -37.72 -22.29
N ASN A 629 10.21 -37.62 -22.80
CA ASN A 629 11.35 -37.49 -21.91
C ASN A 629 11.38 -36.12 -21.26
N ILE A 630 11.73 -36.06 -19.99
CA ILE A 630 11.84 -34.79 -19.26
C ILE A 630 12.93 -33.92 -19.89
N GLU A 631 13.97 -34.52 -20.46
CA GLU A 631 15.02 -33.77 -21.17
C GLU A 631 14.54 -33.20 -22.52
N ASP A 632 13.40 -33.66 -23.05
CA ASP A 632 12.85 -33.21 -24.34
C ASP A 632 11.93 -31.97 -24.19
N TYR A 633 11.60 -31.54 -22.97
CA TYR A 633 10.70 -30.40 -22.73
C TYR A 633 11.17 -29.14 -23.47
N GLY A 634 10.25 -28.52 -24.24
CA GLY A 634 10.54 -27.32 -25.03
C GLY A 634 11.37 -27.55 -26.30
N VAL A 635 11.80 -28.79 -26.56
CA VAL A 635 12.66 -29.15 -27.71
C VAL A 635 11.93 -30.06 -28.69
N VAL A 636 11.16 -31.02 -28.19
CA VAL A 636 10.46 -32.02 -29.02
C VAL A 636 8.97 -32.02 -28.67
N LYS A 637 8.11 -32.18 -29.68
CA LYS A 637 6.67 -32.36 -29.46
C LYS A 637 6.40 -33.59 -28.59
N PRO A 638 5.49 -33.50 -27.60
CA PRO A 638 4.99 -34.66 -26.89
C PRO A 638 4.48 -35.70 -27.89
N THR A 639 4.86 -36.96 -27.70
CA THR A 639 4.43 -38.04 -28.59
C THR A 639 3.13 -38.62 -28.07
N PRO A 640 2.06 -38.73 -28.89
CA PRO A 640 0.86 -39.45 -28.49
C PRO A 640 1.22 -40.84 -28.01
N TYR A 641 0.66 -41.24 -26.86
CA TYR A 641 1.04 -42.49 -26.19
C TYR A 641 0.95 -43.72 -27.12
N ASP A 642 -0.06 -43.77 -28.00
CA ASP A 642 -0.27 -44.87 -28.95
C ASP A 642 0.85 -45.05 -29.98
N GLU A 643 1.50 -43.96 -30.38
CA GLU A 643 2.61 -43.99 -31.33
C GLU A 643 3.88 -44.50 -30.63
N PHE A 644 4.00 -44.24 -29.32
CA PHE A 644 5.12 -44.66 -28.49
C PHE A 644 5.07 -46.16 -28.12
N VAL A 645 3.89 -46.72 -27.87
CA VAL A 645 3.73 -48.13 -27.43
C VAL A 645 3.93 -49.14 -28.56
N SER A 646 4.09 -48.67 -29.81
CA SER A 646 4.41 -49.53 -30.96
C SER A 646 5.79 -50.22 -30.87
N SER A 647 6.61 -49.85 -29.88
CA SER A 647 7.88 -50.50 -29.53
C SER A 647 7.95 -50.90 -28.04
N VAL A 648 7.27 -52.01 -27.71
CA VAL A 648 7.45 -52.84 -26.50
C VAL A 648 6.99 -52.23 -25.16
N GLN A 649 5.96 -52.83 -24.55
CA GLN A 649 6.04 -53.49 -23.22
C GLN A 649 4.93 -54.55 -23.11
N THR A 650 5.30 -55.83 -23.09
CA THR A 650 4.47 -56.86 -22.44
C THR A 650 5.13 -57.06 -21.08
N ILE A 651 4.52 -56.55 -20.02
CA ILE A 651 4.93 -56.84 -18.65
C ILE A 651 4.80 -58.37 -18.49
N ASN A 652 5.92 -59.07 -18.29
CA ASN A 652 5.87 -60.34 -17.60
C ASN A 652 6.54 -60.10 -16.26
N GLU A 653 5.72 -60.16 -15.21
CA GLU A 653 6.17 -60.30 -13.84
C GLU A 653 7.12 -61.50 -13.68
N SER A 654 8.22 -61.24 -12.98
CA SER A 654 9.12 -62.10 -12.17
C SER A 654 9.28 -63.60 -12.45
N ASN A 655 10.53 -64.07 -12.47
CA ASN A 655 11.06 -64.90 -11.36
C ASN A 655 12.57 -65.16 -11.48
N ALA A 656 13.31 -64.97 -10.38
CA ALA A 656 14.78 -65.07 -10.29
C ALA A 656 15.36 -66.51 -10.38
N GLY A 657 14.54 -67.49 -10.79
CA GLY A 657 14.94 -68.91 -10.80
C GLY A 657 14.90 -69.58 -12.18
N VAL A 658 14.09 -69.09 -13.13
CA VAL A 658 13.87 -69.74 -14.43
C VAL A 658 14.30 -68.82 -15.58
N SER A 659 15.16 -69.36 -16.45
CA SER A 659 15.71 -68.65 -17.63
C SER A 659 15.22 -69.28 -18.93
N PHE A 660 15.05 -68.44 -19.95
CA PHE A 660 14.50 -68.84 -21.24
C PHE A 660 15.45 -68.36 -22.35
N THR A 661 15.86 -69.27 -23.24
CA THR A 661 16.70 -68.96 -24.40
C THR A 661 15.99 -69.43 -25.66
N VAL A 662 15.86 -68.57 -26.67
CA VAL A 662 15.24 -68.91 -27.95
C VAL A 662 16.25 -68.74 -29.08
N SER A 663 16.40 -69.79 -29.89
CA SER A 663 17.26 -69.84 -31.07
C SER A 663 16.45 -70.29 -32.28
N SER A 664 17.05 -70.23 -33.48
CA SER A 664 16.42 -70.69 -34.72
C SER A 664 16.09 -72.19 -34.73
N SER A 665 16.65 -72.98 -33.81
CA SER A 665 16.43 -74.42 -33.74
C SER A 665 15.78 -74.91 -32.45
N ALA A 666 15.76 -74.12 -31.38
CA ALA A 666 15.21 -74.55 -30.10
C ALA A 666 14.75 -73.42 -29.17
N ILE A 667 13.79 -73.73 -28.30
CA ILE A 667 13.37 -72.94 -27.14
C ILE A 667 13.81 -73.70 -25.88
N GLU A 668 14.79 -73.18 -25.16
CA GLU A 668 15.31 -73.75 -23.93
C GLU A 668 14.75 -73.04 -22.69
N VAL A 669 14.36 -73.83 -21.69
CA VAL A 669 13.86 -73.37 -20.39
C VAL A 669 14.71 -74.04 -19.31
N LYS A 670 15.39 -73.27 -18.46
CA LYS A 670 16.36 -73.75 -17.47
C LYS A 670 16.05 -73.21 -16.09
N GLY A 671 16.48 -73.91 -15.05
CA GLY A 671 16.22 -73.55 -13.64
C GLY A 671 14.91 -74.13 -13.09
N LEU A 672 14.43 -75.22 -13.70
CA LEU A 672 13.21 -75.92 -13.31
C LEU A 672 13.48 -76.95 -12.22
N ALA A 673 12.47 -77.32 -11.43
CA ALA A 673 12.59 -78.47 -10.54
C ALA A 673 12.51 -79.78 -11.34
N GLY A 674 13.25 -80.81 -10.91
CA GLY A 674 13.22 -82.12 -11.58
C GLY A 674 11.80 -82.72 -11.60
N GLY A 675 11.28 -83.06 -12.79
CA GLY A 675 9.93 -83.58 -12.96
C GLY A 675 8.85 -82.52 -13.21
N GLU A 676 9.20 -81.24 -13.34
CA GLU A 676 8.23 -80.17 -13.64
C GLU A 676 7.68 -80.23 -15.07
N ASN A 677 6.37 -80.01 -15.25
CA ASN A 677 5.75 -79.95 -16.57
C ASN A 677 5.82 -78.53 -17.16
N VAL A 678 6.28 -78.43 -18.41
CA VAL A 678 6.36 -77.19 -19.18
C VAL A 678 5.52 -77.30 -20.44
N VAL A 679 4.72 -76.28 -20.74
CA VAL A 679 3.80 -76.24 -21.88
C VAL A 679 4.07 -75.01 -22.73
N LEU A 680 4.15 -75.17 -24.04
CA LEU A 680 4.32 -74.12 -25.02
C LEU A 680 3.00 -73.87 -25.76
N TYR A 681 2.56 -72.62 -25.79
CA TYR A 681 1.35 -72.16 -26.48
C TYR A 681 1.69 -71.24 -27.65
N ASP A 682 0.92 -71.31 -28.73
CA ASP A 682 0.96 -70.31 -29.80
C ASP A 682 0.18 -69.02 -29.43
N ALA A 683 0.25 -68.00 -30.29
CA ALA A 683 -0.42 -66.71 -30.09
C ALA A 683 -1.96 -66.78 -29.97
N ASN A 684 -2.59 -67.91 -30.34
CA ASN A 684 -4.03 -68.17 -30.18
C ASN A 684 -4.33 -69.07 -28.98
N ALA A 685 -3.37 -69.23 -28.05
CA ALA A 685 -3.44 -70.07 -26.86
C ALA A 685 -3.62 -71.58 -27.12
N ARG A 686 -3.24 -72.08 -28.30
CA ARG A 686 -3.24 -73.53 -28.58
C ARG A 686 -1.94 -74.16 -28.11
N VAL A 687 -2.03 -75.35 -27.51
CA VAL A 687 -0.84 -76.09 -27.06
C VAL A 687 -0.10 -76.64 -28.28
N VAL A 688 1.13 -76.19 -28.48
CA VAL A 688 2.01 -76.62 -29.57
C VAL A 688 3.19 -77.47 -29.09
N GLY A 689 3.40 -77.57 -27.79
CA GLY A 689 4.38 -78.49 -27.21
C GLY A 689 4.17 -78.70 -25.71
N LYS A 690 4.46 -79.90 -25.20
CA LYS A 690 4.46 -80.22 -23.77
C LYS A 690 5.59 -81.18 -23.44
N LYS A 691 6.39 -80.87 -22.41
CA LYS A 691 7.53 -81.68 -21.98
C LYS A 691 7.71 -81.59 -20.46
N GLN A 692 8.42 -82.55 -19.89
CA GLN A 692 8.73 -82.62 -18.47
C GLN A 692 10.24 -82.44 -18.25
N ALA A 693 10.65 -81.67 -17.25
CA ALA A 693 12.04 -81.29 -17.02
C ALA A 693 12.90 -82.45 -16.49
N SER A 694 14.03 -82.70 -17.13
CA SER A 694 15.05 -83.66 -16.65
C SER A 694 16.11 -82.90 -15.86
N ALA A 695 16.08 -83.02 -14.53
CA ALA A 695 17.05 -82.52 -13.56
C ALA A 695 17.27 -80.99 -13.44
N SER A 696 16.97 -80.16 -14.46
CA SER A 696 16.76 -78.69 -14.29
C SER A 696 16.30 -77.93 -15.54
N ALA A 697 16.03 -78.60 -16.67
CA ALA A 697 15.72 -77.91 -17.93
C ALA A 697 14.82 -78.72 -18.87
N VAL A 698 14.22 -78.00 -19.83
CA VAL A 698 13.45 -78.52 -20.97
C VAL A 698 13.89 -77.78 -22.24
N SER A 699 13.94 -78.48 -23.37
CA SER A 699 14.13 -77.88 -24.69
C SER A 699 13.04 -78.32 -25.66
N PHE A 700 12.40 -77.36 -26.33
CA PHE A 700 11.44 -77.58 -27.41
C PHE A 700 12.12 -77.34 -28.76
N ASP A 701 11.83 -78.18 -29.76
CA ASP A 701 12.30 -77.97 -31.13
C ASP A 701 11.53 -76.79 -31.76
N ALA A 702 12.27 -75.82 -32.28
CA ALA A 702 11.71 -74.62 -32.89
C ALA A 702 11.78 -74.62 -34.42
N THR A 703 12.42 -75.63 -35.05
CA THR A 703 12.71 -75.65 -36.50
C THR A 703 11.47 -75.68 -37.40
N GLY A 704 10.30 -76.04 -36.86
CA GLY A 704 9.01 -76.06 -37.56
C GLY A 704 7.98 -75.04 -37.06
N LEU A 705 8.34 -74.17 -36.11
CA LEU A 705 7.42 -73.15 -35.59
C LEU A 705 7.38 -71.94 -36.53
N ALA A 706 6.19 -71.37 -36.73
CA ALA A 706 6.05 -70.12 -37.47
C ALA A 706 6.72 -68.97 -36.70
N LYS A 707 7.27 -67.98 -37.42
CA LYS A 707 7.78 -66.76 -36.80
C LYS A 707 6.63 -66.03 -36.11
N GLY A 708 6.81 -65.69 -34.84
CA GLY A 708 5.74 -65.08 -34.05
C GLY A 708 5.89 -65.22 -32.55
N VAL A 709 4.83 -64.83 -31.84
CA VAL A 709 4.77 -64.84 -30.39
C VAL A 709 4.29 -66.19 -29.87
N TYR A 710 4.98 -66.70 -28.87
CA TYR A 710 4.62 -67.91 -28.13
C TYR A 710 4.65 -67.65 -26.63
N VAL A 711 3.93 -68.46 -25.86
CA VAL A 711 3.93 -68.39 -24.39
C VAL A 711 4.40 -69.71 -23.83
N VAL A 712 5.44 -69.69 -23.01
CA VAL A 712 5.91 -70.84 -22.26
C VAL A 712 5.32 -70.77 -20.85
N SER A 713 4.64 -71.81 -20.42
CA SER A 713 4.10 -71.97 -19.08
C SER A 713 4.87 -73.03 -18.32
N THR A 714 5.41 -72.65 -17.17
CA THR A 714 5.95 -73.55 -16.15
C THR A 714 4.96 -73.61 -14.98
N SER A 715 5.32 -74.30 -13.89
CA SER A 715 4.53 -74.25 -12.65
C SER A 715 4.72 -72.94 -11.89
N ALA A 716 5.83 -72.24 -12.12
CA ALA A 716 6.20 -71.00 -11.43
C ALA A 716 5.80 -69.72 -12.17
N GLU A 717 5.75 -69.73 -13.51
CA GLU A 717 5.42 -68.53 -14.30
C GLU A 717 4.90 -68.86 -15.71
N LYS A 718 4.36 -67.85 -16.38
CA LYS A 718 4.11 -67.86 -17.83
C LYS A 718 4.91 -66.74 -18.47
N ARG A 719 5.75 -67.07 -19.45
CA ARG A 719 6.62 -66.10 -20.11
C ARG A 719 6.37 -66.07 -21.61
N LYS A 720 6.14 -64.87 -22.12
CA LYS A 720 6.07 -64.60 -23.56
C LYS A 720 7.47 -64.67 -24.15
N ILE A 721 7.60 -65.39 -25.25
CA ILE A 721 8.83 -65.50 -26.04
C ILE A 721 8.52 -65.22 -27.51
N VAL A 722 9.53 -64.80 -28.26
CA VAL A 722 9.39 -64.50 -29.69
C VAL A 722 10.30 -65.43 -30.47
N VAL A 723 9.71 -66.24 -31.35
CA VAL A 723 10.45 -67.05 -32.33
C VAL A 723 10.65 -66.17 -33.57
N LYS A 724 11.90 -65.79 -33.84
CA LYS A 724 12.28 -64.79 -34.86
C LYS A 724 12.57 -65.40 -36.23
#